data_AF-A0A4Z2CD43-F1
#
_entry.id   AF-A0A4Z2CD43-F1
#
_cell.length_a   1.000
_cell.length_b   1.000
_cell.length_c   1.000
_cell.angle_alpha   90.00
_cell.angle_beta   90.00
_cell.angle_gamma   90.00
#
_symmetry.space_group_name_H-M   'P 1'
#
loop_
_entity.id
_entity.type
_entity.pdbx_description
1 polymer ?
#
loop_
_entity_poly.entity_id
_entity_poly.type
_entity_poly.pdbx_seq_one_letter_code
_entity_poly.pdbx_strand_id
1 'polypeptide(L)'
;MRKPSVMPRNRAFSEPEYSAEYSADCSVTLPSDPGQAVGRTHEVTVRSSGCCLCLPRFMRLTFAPESLENLYQTYFRRQRHETLLVLVVFAALFDSYVIVMCAVVYTSDKLAAVLVASVGLVADVVLYLLCRFGLLPDRISRRVVPYALWLLIAAQIFCYLGLNYAHCHQTSDTVGWQAFFCFSFFLTLPLRLTPIVLITTVSCGVHTLVLGVTIAQQQQEHIQGPELGRQLLANVVIYVCVITVGIMSYYMADRKHRKAFLEARQSLEVKLNLEEQSQQQERLLLSILPKHIADEMLQDMKKEPSQKEMQQFNTMYMYRHENVSILFADIVGFTQLSSSCSAQELVKLLNELFARFDKLAAKYHQLRIKILGDCYYCICGLPDYREDHAACSIMMGLAMVEAISYVREKTQTDVDMRVGVHSGTVLGGVLGQKRWQYDVWSTDVTVANKMEAGGIPGRVHISQSTLECLHGEFDVEAGNGGERCDYLRERGIETYLVVLPKGPAGKSGINGVKLSVTSSNGNSPQLINTTECNGSINTACTTPEEPEELDTRVVNPSFPNPRRRLRLRDLAERVIDAQENEQELNKLLNEALLERETVQALKGKHTNRLSLRFVDPDLETRYSVEKEKQSGAAFCCSCVVLLFTTLMEALIDHWLVANYITFAVGEVLLLVLTVCSLAAIFPRIFPKKLVSFSTWIDHTRWARNTWAMAAIFILTMADIMDMLSCMSRVPAPGSLTLPSSSSSSSSLSGHVGCFNNPKYYSYTAVLALMATTMLVQVSHMVKVTLMLLITTATGIVNIYSWRDIFDRYDTARFQDYRSHMVPSKITMTVMILIMMVSFYYFSRHVEKLARTLFLWKIEVHEQKEKVYEMRRWNEALVTNMLPEHVARHFLGSKKRDEELYSQSYEEIGVMFASIPNFSDFYTEESINNGGIECLRFLNEIISDFDSLLDEPQFRCITKIKTIGSTYMAASGVTPDVNNGYSCVKKEEQSDRERWQHLADLADFALAMKVTLMNINYQSFNNFMLRIGLNKGGVLAGVIGARKPHYDIWGNTVNVASRMESTGVMGNIQVVEECYNILKEYGFRFVRRGPIFVKGKGELLTYFLKGRDKQGSFINGSSVNLPHQVVDS
;
A
#
# COMPACT_ATOMS: atom_id res chain seq x y z
N MET A 1 5.99 -50.55 -32.32
CA MET A 1 4.92 -49.62 -32.74
C MET A 1 4.64 -48.63 -31.62
N ARG A 2 4.39 -47.37 -31.99
CA ARG A 2 4.10 -46.17 -31.18
C ARG A 2 5.30 -45.33 -30.72
N LYS A 3 5.36 -44.15 -31.36
CA LYS A 3 6.24 -42.99 -31.17
C LYS A 3 6.00 -42.30 -29.81
N PRO A 4 6.99 -41.60 -29.25
CA PRO A 4 6.76 -40.63 -28.19
C PRO A 4 6.22 -39.32 -28.80
N SER A 5 5.06 -38.87 -28.31
CA SER A 5 4.40 -37.64 -28.69
C SER A 5 4.94 -36.45 -27.89
N VAL A 6 5.31 -35.43 -28.65
CA VAL A 6 5.75 -34.08 -28.25
C VAL A 6 4.68 -33.38 -27.39
N MET A 7 5.06 -32.86 -26.22
CA MET A 7 4.26 -31.91 -25.44
C MET A 7 4.25 -30.53 -26.11
N PRO A 8 3.09 -29.88 -26.32
CA PRO A 8 3.03 -28.53 -26.86
C PRO A 8 3.24 -27.48 -25.76
N ARG A 9 4.15 -26.53 -26.05
CA ARG A 9 4.51 -25.38 -25.21
C ARG A 9 3.52 -24.24 -25.48
N ASN A 10 2.39 -24.21 -24.77
CA ASN A 10 1.47 -23.07 -24.81
C ASN A 10 1.82 -22.05 -23.71
N ARG A 11 2.66 -21.07 -24.07
CA ARG A 11 2.68 -19.74 -23.44
C ARG A 11 2.31 -18.73 -24.52
N ALA A 12 1.02 -18.45 -24.66
CA ALA A 12 0.55 -17.28 -25.38
C ALA A 12 0.78 -16.07 -24.47
N PHE A 13 1.84 -15.31 -24.72
CA PHE A 13 1.92 -13.92 -24.31
C PHE A 13 0.89 -13.17 -25.16
N SER A 14 -0.21 -12.74 -24.54
CA SER A 14 -1.12 -11.75 -25.13
C SER A 14 -0.35 -10.44 -25.32
N GLU A 15 -0.31 -9.97 -26.57
CA GLU A 15 0.16 -8.64 -26.95
C GLU A 15 -0.62 -7.55 -26.17
N PRO A 16 0.03 -6.49 -25.66
CA PRO A 16 -0.69 -5.35 -25.14
C PRO A 16 -1.10 -4.43 -26.30
N GLU A 17 -2.40 -4.15 -26.40
CA GLU A 17 -2.95 -3.11 -27.27
C GLU A 17 -2.31 -1.75 -26.94
N TYR A 18 -1.38 -1.33 -27.80
CA TYR A 18 -0.84 0.02 -27.85
C TYR A 18 -1.75 0.89 -28.71
N SER A 19 -2.51 1.80 -28.11
CA SER A 19 -2.84 3.13 -28.70
C SER A 19 -3.89 3.93 -27.92
N ALA A 20 -3.53 4.50 -26.75
CA ALA A 20 -4.30 5.63 -26.20
C ALA A 20 -3.56 6.55 -25.20
N GLU A 21 -2.25 6.41 -24.94
CA GLU A 21 -1.58 7.21 -23.88
C GLU A 21 -0.89 8.51 -24.36
N TYR A 22 -0.83 8.79 -25.66
CA TYR A 22 -0.10 9.97 -26.15
C TYR A 22 -1.00 11.21 -26.29
N SER A 23 -1.55 11.71 -25.17
CA SER A 23 -1.90 13.15 -25.06
C SER A 23 -2.33 13.71 -23.70
N ALA A 24 -2.32 12.98 -22.59
CA ALA A 24 -2.88 13.46 -21.32
C ALA A 24 -1.90 13.33 -20.15
N ASP A 25 -0.83 14.12 -20.15
CA ASP A 25 0.14 14.17 -19.03
C ASP A 25 0.17 15.57 -18.40
N CYS A 26 -0.95 15.95 -17.78
CA CYS A 26 -1.05 16.78 -16.58
C CYS A 26 -2.41 16.55 -15.88
N SER A 27 -2.84 15.29 -15.81
CA SER A 27 -4.04 14.83 -15.10
C SER A 27 -3.99 13.30 -15.04
N VAL A 28 -3.36 12.74 -14.01
CA VAL A 28 -3.32 11.29 -13.83
C VAL A 28 -4.54 10.89 -13.00
N THR A 29 -5.60 10.47 -13.66
CA THR A 29 -6.79 9.86 -13.05
C THR A 29 -6.54 8.38 -12.77
N LEU A 30 -6.92 7.93 -11.57
CA LEU A 30 -6.96 6.51 -11.20
C LEU A 30 -8.14 5.82 -11.91
N PRO A 31 -8.05 4.53 -12.27
CA PRO A 31 -9.22 3.76 -12.64
C PRO A 31 -10.03 3.50 -11.36
N SER A 32 -11.07 4.30 -11.14
CA SER A 32 -12.11 4.04 -10.14
C SER A 32 -13.31 3.37 -10.81
N ASP A 33 -13.92 2.41 -10.11
CA ASP A 33 -15.18 1.77 -10.48
C ASP A 33 -16.23 2.78 -11.01
N PRO A 34 -16.98 2.45 -12.07
CA PRO A 34 -17.89 3.39 -12.75
C PRO A 34 -19.13 3.82 -11.94
N GLY A 35 -19.15 3.63 -10.61
CA GLY A 35 -20.34 3.81 -9.77
C GLY A 35 -20.27 4.83 -8.62
N GLN A 36 -19.12 5.45 -8.33
CA GLN A 36 -19.01 6.41 -7.21
C GLN A 36 -18.35 7.72 -7.63
N ALA A 37 -19.17 8.67 -8.09
CA ALA A 37 -18.76 10.01 -8.44
C ALA A 37 -19.32 11.05 -7.45
N VAL A 38 -18.78 11.16 -6.24
CA VAL A 38 -18.77 12.42 -5.45
C VAL A 38 -17.60 12.41 -4.47
N GLY A 39 -16.41 12.81 -4.95
CA GLY A 39 -15.24 13.07 -4.12
C GLY A 39 -14.20 13.78 -4.97
N ARG A 40 -13.95 15.07 -4.69
CA ARG A 40 -13.10 15.95 -5.50
C ARG A 40 -11.69 15.34 -5.69
N THR A 41 -11.42 14.79 -6.87
CA THR A 41 -10.05 14.51 -7.32
C THR A 41 -9.36 15.84 -7.61
N HIS A 42 -8.64 16.36 -6.62
CA HIS A 42 -7.83 17.56 -6.78
C HIS A 42 -6.60 17.23 -7.64
N GLU A 43 -6.69 17.53 -8.95
CA GLU A 43 -5.56 17.45 -9.85
C GLU A 43 -4.43 18.37 -9.36
N VAL A 44 -3.29 17.76 -9.02
CA VAL A 44 -2.03 18.50 -8.76
C VAL A 44 -1.52 19.02 -10.10
N THR A 45 -2.01 20.18 -10.52
CA THR A 45 -1.56 20.85 -11.73
C THR A 45 -0.25 21.60 -11.46
N VAL A 46 0.70 21.52 -12.40
CA VAL A 46 1.91 22.33 -12.35
C VAL A 46 1.58 23.70 -12.92
N ARG A 47 1.54 24.74 -12.08
CA ARG A 47 1.18 26.10 -12.50
C ARG A 47 2.40 26.78 -13.13
N SER A 48 2.22 27.45 -14.27
CA SER A 48 3.22 28.35 -14.86
C SER A 48 3.03 29.76 -14.29
N SER A 49 3.78 30.12 -13.24
CA SER A 49 3.68 31.45 -12.61
C SER A 49 4.68 32.46 -13.19
N GLY A 50 4.18 33.65 -13.55
CA GLY A 50 4.88 34.74 -14.21
C GLY A 50 5.65 35.71 -13.29
N CYS A 51 6.23 36.73 -13.93
CA CYS A 51 7.02 37.85 -13.39
C CYS A 51 8.51 37.58 -13.07
N CYS A 52 9.29 37.20 -14.10
CA CYS A 52 10.69 37.62 -14.26
C CYS A 52 11.12 37.28 -15.70
N LEU A 53 11.45 38.27 -16.53
CA LEU A 53 11.59 38.15 -18.00
C LEU A 53 12.84 37.38 -18.49
N CYS A 54 13.74 36.95 -17.61
CA CYS A 54 15.07 36.48 -18.03
C CYS A 54 15.21 34.94 -18.16
N LEU A 55 14.17 34.16 -17.85
CA LEU A 55 14.18 32.69 -18.01
C LEU A 55 12.98 32.23 -18.84
N PRO A 56 13.15 31.27 -19.76
CA PRO A 56 12.06 30.78 -20.60
C PRO A 56 10.87 30.25 -19.78
N ARG A 57 9.64 30.57 -20.20
CA ARG A 57 8.38 30.22 -19.51
C ARG A 57 8.19 28.72 -19.23
N PHE A 58 8.91 27.83 -19.93
CA PHE A 58 8.82 26.37 -19.78
C PHE A 58 9.70 25.79 -18.64
N MET A 59 10.58 26.58 -18.01
CA MET A 59 11.50 26.09 -16.97
C MET A 59 10.99 26.26 -15.52
N ARG A 60 9.78 26.77 -15.30
CA ARG A 60 9.18 26.91 -13.96
C ARG A 60 8.16 25.80 -13.72
N LEU A 61 8.59 24.70 -13.10
CA LEU A 61 7.67 23.75 -12.50
C LEU A 61 7.40 24.16 -11.05
N THR A 62 6.16 24.48 -10.73
CA THR A 62 5.69 24.71 -9.35
C THR A 62 4.37 23.98 -9.12
N PHE A 63 4.19 23.36 -7.96
CA PHE A 63 2.94 22.70 -7.59
C PHE A 63 1.84 23.74 -7.31
N ALA A 64 0.60 23.48 -7.77
CA ALA A 64 -0.55 24.37 -7.57
C ALA A 64 -0.92 24.65 -6.10
N PRO A 65 -0.77 23.71 -5.13
CA PRO A 65 -0.83 24.05 -3.71
C PRO A 65 0.53 24.55 -3.18
N GLU A 66 0.54 25.76 -2.61
CA GLU A 66 1.75 26.41 -2.09
C GLU A 66 2.33 25.69 -0.86
N SER A 67 1.48 25.06 -0.04
CA SER A 67 1.87 24.19 1.06
C SER A 67 2.72 23.00 0.59
N LEU A 68 2.30 22.34 -0.49
CA LEU A 68 3.01 21.22 -1.10
C LEU A 68 4.30 21.66 -1.77
N GLU A 69 4.30 22.81 -2.45
CA GLU A 69 5.52 23.38 -3.00
C GLU A 69 6.53 23.70 -1.89
N ASN A 70 6.10 24.28 -0.76
CA ASN A 70 6.97 24.54 0.37
C ASN A 70 7.54 23.26 1.00
N LEU A 71 6.73 22.20 1.10
CA LEU A 71 7.18 20.90 1.56
C LEU A 71 8.20 20.28 0.59
N TYR A 72 7.91 20.28 -0.71
CA TYR A 72 8.84 19.84 -1.75
C TYR A 72 10.15 20.63 -1.70
N GLN A 73 10.10 21.96 -1.57
CA GLN A 73 11.29 22.80 -1.50
C GLN A 73 12.14 22.49 -0.27
N THR A 74 11.51 22.14 0.85
CA THR A 74 12.21 21.71 2.07
C THR A 74 12.87 20.35 1.86
N TYR A 75 12.15 19.38 1.30
CA TYR A 75 12.65 18.06 0.91
C TYR A 75 13.82 18.15 -0.09
N PHE A 76 13.67 18.93 -1.15
CA PHE A 76 14.67 19.12 -2.20
C PHE A 76 15.96 19.74 -1.65
N ARG A 77 15.85 20.78 -0.81
CA ARG A 77 17.03 21.39 -0.15
C ARG A 77 17.73 20.43 0.78
N ARG A 78 16.98 19.64 1.53
CA ARG A 78 17.51 18.61 2.44
C ARG A 78 18.26 17.53 1.66
N GLN A 79 17.67 17.02 0.59
CA GLN A 79 18.30 16.04 -0.29
C GLN A 79 19.61 16.56 -0.90
N ARG A 80 19.63 17.83 -1.32
CA ARG A 80 20.84 18.46 -1.87
C ARG A 80 21.87 18.87 -0.81
N HIS A 81 21.51 18.86 0.46
CA HIS A 81 22.47 19.14 1.52
C HIS A 81 23.53 18.03 1.63
N GLU A 82 23.16 16.77 1.41
CA GLU A 82 24.12 15.66 1.26
C GLU A 82 25.02 15.87 0.03
N THR A 83 24.51 16.47 -1.06
CA THR A 83 25.35 16.84 -2.23
C THR A 83 26.26 18.05 -1.96
N LEU A 84 25.98 18.89 -0.96
CA LEU A 84 26.85 20.01 -0.60
C LEU A 84 28.19 19.51 -0.03
N LEU A 85 28.18 18.41 0.73
CA LEU A 85 29.41 17.76 1.19
C LEU A 85 30.32 17.33 0.03
N VAL A 86 29.74 16.95 -1.11
CA VAL A 86 30.48 16.62 -2.34
C VAL A 86 31.24 17.84 -2.88
N LEU A 87 30.65 19.04 -2.81
CA LEU A 87 31.29 20.28 -3.24
C LEU A 87 32.48 20.66 -2.35
N VAL A 88 32.36 20.43 -1.04
CA VAL A 88 33.48 20.65 -0.10
C VAL A 88 34.65 19.71 -0.42
N VAL A 89 34.38 18.46 -0.80
CA VAL A 89 35.42 17.53 -1.28
C VAL A 89 36.08 18.06 -2.55
N PHE A 90 35.33 18.70 -3.46
CA PHE A 90 35.92 19.30 -4.67
C PHE A 90 36.85 20.48 -4.36
N ALA A 91 36.46 21.33 -3.40
CA ALA A 91 37.30 22.43 -2.93
C ALA A 91 38.60 21.90 -2.26
N ALA A 92 38.47 20.89 -1.40
CA ALA A 92 39.63 20.23 -0.79
C ALA A 92 40.57 19.58 -1.83
N LEU A 93 40.01 18.97 -2.90
CA LEU A 93 40.82 18.42 -4.00
C LEU A 93 41.56 19.53 -4.77
N PHE A 94 40.93 20.69 -4.98
CA PHE A 94 41.58 21.85 -5.58
C PHE A 94 42.72 22.39 -4.70
N ASP A 95 42.52 22.55 -3.40
CA ASP A 95 43.58 23.00 -2.50
C ASP A 95 44.72 21.99 -2.43
N SER A 96 44.41 20.69 -2.42
CA SER A 96 45.43 19.63 -2.48
C SER A 96 46.26 19.70 -3.77
N TYR A 97 45.63 20.04 -4.90
CA TYR A 97 46.32 20.27 -6.16
C TYR A 97 47.27 21.46 -6.09
N VAL A 98 46.81 22.59 -5.54
CA VAL A 98 47.65 23.78 -5.40
C VAL A 98 48.86 23.47 -4.51
N ILE A 99 48.66 22.76 -3.40
CA ILE A 99 49.75 22.35 -2.49
C ILE A 99 50.75 21.45 -3.21
N VAL A 100 50.27 20.39 -3.89
CA VAL A 100 51.16 19.43 -4.60
C VAL A 100 51.93 20.15 -5.71
N MET A 101 51.28 20.98 -6.51
CA MET A 101 51.94 21.71 -7.60
C MET A 101 53.00 22.69 -7.09
N CYS A 102 52.74 23.37 -5.96
CA CYS A 102 53.72 24.26 -5.34
C CYS A 102 54.84 23.50 -4.62
N ALA A 103 54.58 22.31 -4.08
CA ALA A 103 55.59 21.47 -3.42
C ALA A 103 56.58 20.85 -4.41
N VAL A 104 56.13 20.47 -5.62
CA VAL A 104 56.99 19.89 -6.67
C VAL A 104 58.05 20.88 -7.17
N VAL A 105 57.76 22.18 -7.14
CA VAL A 105 58.68 23.25 -7.56
C VAL A 105 58.79 24.30 -6.45
N TYR A 106 59.24 23.84 -5.28
CA TYR A 106 59.30 24.66 -4.08
C TYR A 106 60.28 25.83 -4.22
N THR A 107 59.78 27.05 -4.03
CA THR A 107 60.57 28.29 -3.94
C THR A 107 60.02 29.19 -2.83
N SER A 108 60.82 30.13 -2.34
CA SER A 108 60.42 31.10 -1.31
C SER A 108 59.16 31.88 -1.70
N ASP A 109 58.99 32.19 -2.99
CA ASP A 109 57.85 32.95 -3.52
C ASP A 109 56.54 32.13 -3.53
N LYS A 110 56.63 30.79 -3.55
CA LYS A 110 55.47 29.90 -3.50
C LYS A 110 55.02 29.57 -2.08
N LEU A 111 55.78 29.98 -1.05
CA LEU A 111 55.42 29.77 0.36
C LEU A 111 54.06 30.39 0.72
N ALA A 112 53.78 31.60 0.21
CA ALA A 112 52.50 32.27 0.43
C ALA A 112 51.32 31.49 -0.17
N ALA A 113 51.49 30.96 -1.39
CA ALA A 113 50.45 30.15 -2.05
C ALA A 113 50.19 28.83 -1.31
N VAL A 114 51.24 28.16 -0.82
CA VAL A 114 51.12 26.93 -0.01
C VAL A 114 50.42 27.21 1.32
N LEU A 115 50.78 28.30 2.01
CA LEU A 115 50.14 28.68 3.27
C LEU A 115 48.64 28.93 3.07
N VAL A 116 48.26 29.74 2.07
CA VAL A 116 46.85 30.03 1.77
C VAL A 116 46.08 28.76 1.41
N ALA A 117 46.62 27.89 0.55
CA ALA A 117 45.98 26.63 0.19
C ALA A 117 45.87 25.65 1.39
N SER A 118 46.85 25.65 2.30
CA SER A 118 46.78 24.82 3.52
C SER A 118 45.70 25.30 4.49
N VAL A 119 45.52 26.62 4.63
CA VAL A 119 44.45 27.21 5.44
C VAL A 119 43.09 26.93 4.80
N GLY A 120 42.98 27.05 3.48
CA GLY A 120 41.79 26.65 2.72
C GLY A 120 41.41 25.19 2.95
N LEU A 121 42.38 24.28 2.82
CA LEU A 121 42.16 22.84 3.01
C LEU A 121 41.68 22.52 4.43
N VAL A 122 42.27 23.16 5.44
CA VAL A 122 41.82 23.01 6.84
C VAL A 122 40.40 23.55 7.02
N ALA A 123 40.08 24.70 6.43
CA ALA A 123 38.73 25.27 6.47
C ALA A 123 37.70 24.33 5.83
N ASP A 124 38.02 23.73 4.67
CA ASP A 124 37.15 22.76 3.98
C ASP A 124 36.96 21.48 4.81
N VAL A 125 38.02 20.93 5.41
CA VAL A 125 37.93 19.74 6.26
C VAL A 125 37.08 20.02 7.51
N VAL A 126 37.28 21.17 8.16
CA VAL A 126 36.47 21.59 9.31
C VAL A 126 35.00 21.75 8.90
N LEU A 127 34.73 22.42 7.78
CA LEU A 127 33.37 22.59 7.27
C LEU A 127 32.70 21.24 6.95
N TYR A 128 33.44 20.31 6.37
CA TYR A 128 32.97 18.94 6.10
C TYR A 128 32.56 18.23 7.39
N LEU A 129 33.40 18.25 8.43
CA LEU A 129 33.12 17.61 9.71
C LEU A 129 31.91 18.25 10.42
N LEU A 130 31.85 19.59 10.44
CA LEU A 130 30.73 20.33 11.03
C LEU A 130 29.39 19.98 10.36
N CYS A 131 29.37 19.89 9.04
CA CYS A 131 28.17 19.53 8.28
C CYS A 131 27.83 18.04 8.42
N ARG A 132 28.82 17.14 8.37
CA ARG A 132 28.64 15.69 8.44
C ARG A 132 28.09 15.23 9.79
N PHE A 133 28.54 15.84 10.88
CA PHE A 133 28.10 15.52 12.24
C PHE A 133 26.94 16.38 12.74
N GLY A 134 26.40 17.28 11.90
CA GLY A 134 25.24 18.10 12.26
C GLY A 134 25.50 19.06 13.43
N LEU A 135 26.74 19.50 13.62
CA LEU A 135 27.13 20.39 14.73
C LEU A 135 26.66 21.84 14.53
N LEU A 136 26.24 22.19 13.30
CA LEU A 136 25.69 23.50 12.96
C LEU A 136 24.15 23.49 13.06
N PRO A 137 23.54 24.55 13.62
CA PRO A 137 22.09 24.70 13.60
C PRO A 137 21.53 24.64 12.17
N ASP A 138 20.45 23.87 11.98
CA ASP A 138 19.78 23.65 10.68
C ASP A 138 19.51 24.94 9.90
N ARG A 139 19.13 26.03 10.60
CA ARG A 139 18.87 27.34 9.99
C ARG A 139 20.13 27.94 9.36
N ILE A 140 21.26 27.86 10.05
CA ILE A 140 22.55 28.40 9.59
C ILE A 140 23.08 27.53 8.46
N SER A 141 23.02 26.22 8.63
CA SER A 141 23.46 25.25 7.64
C SER A 141 22.74 25.42 6.29
N ARG A 142 21.43 25.67 6.29
CA ARG A 142 20.65 25.81 5.05
C ARG A 142 20.71 27.20 4.41
N ARG A 143 20.88 28.27 5.20
CA ARG A 143 20.86 29.65 4.67
C ARG A 143 22.24 30.23 4.40
N VAL A 144 23.24 29.93 5.23
CA VAL A 144 24.53 30.64 5.23
C VAL A 144 25.61 29.81 4.55
N VAL A 145 25.71 28.52 4.88
CA VAL A 145 26.79 27.64 4.40
C VAL A 145 26.92 27.61 2.87
N PRO A 146 25.85 27.54 2.05
CA PRO A 146 25.99 27.53 0.59
C PRO A 146 26.67 28.80 0.03
N TYR A 147 26.34 29.97 0.58
CA TYR A 147 26.93 31.25 0.16
C TYR A 147 28.35 31.42 0.72
N ALA A 148 28.60 30.98 1.96
CA ALA A 148 29.93 30.99 2.55
C ALA A 148 30.90 30.08 1.78
N LEU A 149 30.46 28.88 1.39
CA LEU A 149 31.25 27.96 0.58
C LEU A 149 31.52 28.52 -0.83
N TRP A 150 30.54 29.16 -1.47
CA TRP A 150 30.78 29.87 -2.73
C TRP A 150 31.84 30.97 -2.58
N LEU A 151 31.74 31.80 -1.54
CA LEU A 151 32.72 32.87 -1.27
C LEU A 151 34.11 32.30 -1.00
N LEU A 152 34.21 31.19 -0.24
CA LEU A 152 35.47 30.50 0.05
C LEU A 152 36.13 30.00 -1.23
N ILE A 153 35.37 29.31 -2.09
CA ILE A 153 35.86 28.80 -3.38
C ILE A 153 36.28 29.95 -4.30
N ALA A 154 35.49 31.02 -4.38
CA ALA A 154 35.86 32.19 -5.16
C ALA A 154 37.17 32.80 -4.64
N ALA A 155 37.32 32.96 -3.32
CA ALA A 155 38.54 33.46 -2.70
C ALA A 155 39.75 32.56 -2.98
N GLN A 156 39.60 31.24 -2.90
CA GLN A 156 40.64 30.26 -3.23
C GLN A 156 41.11 30.42 -4.69
N ILE A 157 40.17 30.54 -5.66
CA ILE A 157 40.50 30.74 -7.08
C ILE A 157 41.22 32.08 -7.31
N PHE A 158 40.75 33.17 -6.70
CA PHE A 158 41.40 34.48 -6.83
C PHE A 158 42.77 34.53 -6.16
N CYS A 159 42.94 33.90 -5.00
CA CYS A 159 44.24 33.78 -4.35
C CYS A 159 45.21 32.96 -5.21
N TYR A 160 44.75 31.86 -5.81
CA TYR A 160 45.56 31.08 -6.73
C TYR A 160 45.97 31.88 -7.98
N LEU A 161 45.04 32.67 -8.55
CA LEU A 161 45.33 33.57 -9.67
C LEU A 161 46.41 34.61 -9.28
N GLY A 162 46.19 35.34 -8.18
CA GLY A 162 47.06 36.44 -7.76
C GLY A 162 48.43 36.01 -7.23
N LEU A 163 48.52 34.90 -6.49
CA LEU A 163 49.78 34.43 -5.89
C LEU A 163 50.60 33.56 -6.85
N ASN A 164 49.96 32.72 -7.66
CA ASN A 164 50.69 31.79 -8.52
C ASN A 164 51.15 32.44 -9.84
N TYR A 165 50.40 33.42 -10.35
CA TYR A 165 50.67 34.11 -11.61
C TYR A 165 51.03 35.59 -11.46
N ALA A 166 51.38 36.04 -10.24
CA ALA A 166 51.67 37.44 -9.89
C ALA A 166 52.54 38.20 -10.91
N HIS A 167 53.53 37.53 -11.49
CA HIS A 167 54.53 38.15 -12.38
C HIS A 167 54.15 38.12 -13.87
N CYS A 168 53.31 37.19 -14.32
CA CYS A 168 52.96 37.03 -15.74
C CYS A 168 51.51 36.56 -15.88
N HIS A 169 50.55 37.49 -15.96
CA HIS A 169 49.13 37.18 -16.16
C HIS A 169 48.81 36.90 -17.62
N GLN A 170 48.00 35.87 -17.89
CA GLN A 170 47.44 35.62 -19.21
C GLN A 170 45.93 35.36 -19.12
N THR A 171 45.21 35.69 -20.20
CA THR A 171 43.75 35.57 -20.35
C THR A 171 43.20 34.16 -20.15
N SER A 172 44.03 33.13 -20.27
CA SER A 172 43.62 31.73 -20.08
C SER A 172 43.83 31.22 -18.66
N ASP A 173 44.45 31.98 -17.74
CA ASP A 173 44.79 31.47 -16.42
C ASP A 173 43.55 31.30 -15.53
N THR A 174 43.46 30.16 -14.84
CA THR A 174 42.37 29.77 -13.92
C THR A 174 40.97 29.64 -14.53
N VAL A 175 40.78 29.94 -15.82
CA VAL A 175 39.49 29.82 -16.53
C VAL A 175 38.90 28.41 -16.43
N GLY A 176 39.73 27.37 -16.56
CA GLY A 176 39.28 25.97 -16.41
C GLY A 176 38.76 25.65 -15.01
N TRP A 177 39.41 26.15 -13.96
CA TRP A 177 38.95 25.97 -12.57
C TRP A 177 37.66 26.74 -12.30
N GLN A 178 37.56 27.98 -12.79
CA GLN A 178 36.34 28.78 -12.70
C GLN A 178 35.16 28.10 -13.42
N ALA A 179 35.39 27.56 -14.62
CA ALA A 179 34.39 26.79 -15.36
C ALA A 179 33.93 25.54 -14.60
N PHE A 180 34.86 24.78 -14.02
CA PHE A 180 34.57 23.59 -13.22
C PHE A 180 33.71 23.89 -11.99
N PHE A 181 34.06 24.91 -11.21
CA PHE A 181 33.29 25.27 -10.01
C PHE A 181 31.94 25.90 -10.36
N CYS A 182 31.85 26.72 -11.41
CA CYS A 182 30.58 27.24 -11.90
C CYS A 182 29.61 26.12 -12.27
N PHE A 183 30.06 25.08 -12.97
CA PHE A 183 29.23 23.91 -13.25
C PHE A 183 28.87 23.14 -11.98
N SER A 184 29.85 22.93 -11.09
CA SER A 184 29.67 22.23 -9.83
C SER A 184 28.63 22.89 -8.92
N PHE A 185 28.49 24.22 -8.97
CA PHE A 185 27.44 24.96 -8.25
C PHE A 185 26.03 24.54 -8.70
N PHE A 186 25.80 24.33 -10.00
CA PHE A 186 24.51 23.83 -10.50
C PHE A 186 24.23 22.40 -10.04
N LEU A 187 25.27 21.57 -9.93
CA LEU A 187 25.16 20.17 -9.49
C LEU A 187 24.89 20.03 -7.99
N THR A 188 25.55 20.82 -7.15
CA THR A 188 25.69 20.51 -5.72
C THR A 188 25.04 21.52 -4.77
N LEU A 189 24.93 22.82 -5.11
CA LEU A 189 24.44 23.81 -4.16
C LEU A 189 22.94 23.63 -3.86
N PRO A 190 22.53 23.57 -2.58
CA PRO A 190 21.13 23.34 -2.16
C PRO A 190 20.31 24.65 -2.23
N LEU A 191 20.40 25.37 -3.34
CA LEU A 191 19.70 26.63 -3.60
C LEU A 191 18.70 26.45 -4.77
N ARG A 192 17.77 27.41 -4.90
CA ARG A 192 16.90 27.49 -6.08
C ARG A 192 17.73 27.88 -7.32
N LEU A 193 17.19 27.65 -8.53
CA LEU A 193 17.88 28.00 -9.78
C LEU A 193 18.30 29.48 -9.85
N THR A 194 17.44 30.40 -9.43
CA THR A 194 17.68 31.85 -9.56
C THR A 194 18.94 32.35 -8.82
N PRO A 195 19.15 32.07 -7.51
CA PRO A 195 20.39 32.47 -6.85
C PRO A 195 21.63 31.77 -7.40
N ILE A 196 21.53 30.53 -7.90
CA ILE A 196 22.68 29.83 -8.50
C ILE A 196 23.12 30.52 -9.79
N VAL A 197 22.18 30.88 -10.67
CA VAL A 197 22.47 31.62 -11.91
C VAL A 197 23.08 32.99 -11.60
N LEU A 198 22.56 33.69 -10.58
CA LEU A 198 23.09 34.99 -10.16
C LEU A 198 24.52 34.87 -9.63
N ILE A 199 24.77 33.94 -8.71
CA ILE A 199 26.09 33.68 -8.14
C ILE A 199 27.11 33.33 -9.22
N THR A 200 26.76 32.42 -10.13
CA THR A 200 27.65 31.98 -11.22
C THR A 200 27.96 33.11 -12.19
N THR A 201 26.95 33.89 -12.57
CA THR A 201 27.13 35.02 -13.50
C THR A 201 27.98 36.12 -12.88
N VAL A 202 27.76 36.45 -11.60
CA VAL A 202 28.61 37.40 -10.85
C VAL A 202 30.04 36.87 -10.76
N SER A 203 30.23 35.60 -10.41
CA SER A 203 31.56 34.99 -10.30
C SER A 203 32.32 35.02 -11.63
N CYS A 204 31.67 34.65 -12.73
CA CYS A 204 32.27 34.70 -14.07
C CYS A 204 32.57 36.13 -14.52
N GLY A 205 31.66 37.08 -14.25
CA GLY A 205 31.83 38.49 -14.59
C GLY A 205 32.99 39.15 -13.84
N VAL A 206 33.06 38.95 -12.52
CA VAL A 206 34.17 39.45 -11.68
C VAL A 206 35.49 38.79 -12.09
N HIS A 207 35.50 37.48 -12.34
CA HIS A 207 36.70 36.78 -12.81
C HIS A 207 37.23 37.35 -14.13
N THR A 208 36.35 37.52 -15.12
CA THR A 208 36.70 38.10 -16.44
C THR A 208 37.17 39.55 -16.31
N LEU A 209 36.54 40.34 -15.43
CA LEU A 209 36.91 41.73 -15.18
C LEU A 209 38.30 41.83 -14.52
N VAL A 210 38.55 41.05 -13.47
CA VAL A 210 39.85 41.03 -12.78
C VAL A 210 40.96 40.60 -13.74
N LEU A 211 40.70 39.59 -14.57
CA LEU A 211 41.67 39.15 -15.58
C LEU A 211 41.92 40.22 -16.66
N GLY A 212 40.88 40.92 -17.10
CA GLY A 212 41.02 42.02 -18.05
C GLY A 212 41.81 43.20 -17.49
N VAL A 213 41.54 43.60 -16.23
CA VAL A 213 42.22 44.73 -15.57
C VAL A 213 43.69 44.41 -15.27
N THR A 214 43.98 43.23 -14.71
CA THR A 214 45.35 42.81 -14.38
C THR A 214 46.24 42.75 -15.61
N ILE A 215 45.72 42.26 -16.74
CA ILE A 215 46.46 42.21 -18.00
C ILE A 215 46.62 43.61 -18.62
N ALA A 216 45.59 44.46 -18.57
CA ALA A 216 45.66 45.83 -19.06
C ALA A 216 46.70 46.67 -18.29
N GLN A 217 46.81 46.47 -16.98
CA GLN A 217 47.84 47.09 -16.14
C GLN A 217 49.26 46.58 -16.45
N GLN A 218 49.39 45.29 -16.78
CA GLN A 218 50.68 44.68 -17.08
C GLN A 218 51.24 45.06 -18.47
N GLN A 219 50.39 45.34 -19.46
CA GLN A 219 50.77 45.68 -20.84
C GLN A 219 50.68 47.19 -21.18
N GLN A 220 50.94 48.06 -20.21
CA GLN A 220 50.69 49.50 -20.32
C GLN A 220 51.40 50.21 -21.49
N GLU A 221 52.48 49.64 -22.06
CA GLU A 221 53.25 50.23 -23.17
C GLU A 221 52.90 49.68 -24.57
N HIS A 222 52.15 48.57 -24.71
CA HIS A 222 51.91 47.93 -26.03
C HIS A 222 50.54 47.22 -26.15
N ILE A 223 49.46 47.94 -25.86
CA ILE A 223 48.10 47.39 -25.83
C ILE A 223 47.60 46.99 -27.24
N GLN A 224 47.56 45.69 -27.53
CA GLN A 224 46.82 45.14 -28.68
C GLN A 224 45.35 44.88 -28.28
N GLY A 225 44.57 45.95 -28.16
CA GLY A 225 43.16 45.92 -27.73
C GLY A 225 42.25 44.87 -28.40
N PRO A 226 42.27 44.67 -29.74
CA PRO A 226 41.39 43.70 -30.39
C PRO A 226 41.72 42.24 -30.05
N GLU A 227 42.99 41.91 -29.80
CA GLU A 227 43.41 40.55 -29.45
C GLU A 227 42.99 40.18 -28.02
N LEU A 228 43.17 41.12 -27.09
CA LEU A 228 42.72 40.97 -25.70
C LEU A 228 41.20 40.81 -25.63
N GLY A 229 40.45 41.63 -26.38
CA GLY A 229 38.99 41.55 -26.45
C GLY A 229 38.50 40.20 -26.98
N ARG A 230 39.18 39.64 -27.98
CA ARG A 230 38.87 38.33 -28.56
C ARG A 230 39.09 37.17 -27.58
N GLN A 231 40.15 37.21 -26.79
CA GLN A 231 40.45 36.20 -25.77
C GLN A 231 39.51 36.29 -24.56
N LEU A 232 39.18 37.51 -24.11
CA LEU A 232 38.16 37.68 -23.06
C LEU A 232 36.77 37.23 -23.53
N LEU A 233 36.43 37.46 -24.79
CA LEU A 233 35.19 36.94 -25.38
C LEU A 233 35.19 35.40 -25.42
N ALA A 234 36.32 34.76 -25.72
CA ALA A 234 36.45 33.30 -25.66
C ALA A 234 36.20 32.76 -24.24
N ASN A 235 36.67 33.45 -23.19
CA ASN A 235 36.34 33.09 -21.79
C ASN A 235 34.84 33.19 -21.51
N VAL A 236 34.20 34.27 -21.98
CA VAL A 236 32.75 34.46 -21.82
C VAL A 236 31.98 33.33 -22.52
N VAL A 237 32.42 32.90 -23.71
CA VAL A 237 31.82 31.76 -24.43
C VAL A 237 31.88 30.47 -23.62
N ILE A 238 33.03 30.15 -23.01
CA ILE A 238 33.16 28.98 -22.12
C ILE A 238 32.22 29.10 -20.92
N TYR A 239 32.12 30.27 -20.30
CA TYR A 239 31.23 30.48 -19.16
C TYR A 239 29.74 30.39 -19.53
N VAL A 240 29.35 30.89 -20.69
CA VAL A 240 27.98 30.74 -21.22
C VAL A 240 27.67 29.26 -21.49
N CYS A 241 28.63 28.49 -22.03
CA CYS A 241 28.48 27.03 -22.19
C CYS A 241 28.23 26.34 -20.84
N VAL A 242 29.05 26.64 -19.83
CA VAL A 242 28.90 26.08 -18.49
C VAL A 242 27.57 26.44 -17.85
N ILE A 243 27.12 27.69 -17.97
CA ILE A 243 25.84 28.14 -17.42
C ILE A 243 24.67 27.45 -18.14
N THR A 244 24.72 27.33 -19.47
CA THR A 244 23.64 26.68 -20.24
C THR A 244 23.54 25.19 -19.92
N VAL A 245 24.66 24.45 -19.92
CA VAL A 245 24.70 23.03 -19.54
C VAL A 245 24.33 22.85 -18.06
N GLY A 246 24.76 23.76 -17.18
CA GLY A 246 24.41 23.76 -15.75
C GLY A 246 22.92 23.97 -15.48
N ILE A 247 22.27 24.89 -16.20
CA ILE A 247 20.81 25.10 -16.12
C ILE A 247 20.07 23.84 -16.59
N MET A 248 20.50 23.23 -17.70
CA MET A 248 19.91 21.97 -18.20
C MET A 248 20.05 20.85 -17.17
N SER A 249 21.23 20.72 -16.55
CA SER A 249 21.48 19.76 -15.48
C SER A 249 20.55 19.93 -14.29
N TYR A 250 20.46 21.16 -13.76
CA TYR A 250 19.60 21.48 -12.63
C TYR A 250 18.15 21.14 -12.95
N TYR A 251 17.68 21.51 -14.14
CA TYR A 251 16.31 21.27 -14.57
C TYR A 251 15.98 19.77 -14.64
N MET A 252 16.88 18.96 -15.21
CA MET A 252 16.71 17.50 -15.26
C MET A 252 16.65 16.90 -13.85
N ALA A 253 17.51 17.35 -12.94
CA ALA A 253 17.53 16.90 -11.56
C ALA A 253 16.26 17.29 -10.79
N ASP A 254 15.81 18.56 -10.87
CA ASP A 254 14.59 19.04 -10.20
C ASP A 254 13.36 18.27 -10.69
N ARG A 255 13.23 18.05 -12.00
CA ARG A 255 12.12 17.27 -12.56
C ARG A 255 12.10 15.83 -12.03
N LYS A 256 13.27 15.18 -11.95
CA LYS A 256 13.41 13.83 -11.39
C LYS A 256 12.99 13.79 -9.92
N HIS A 257 13.42 14.75 -9.12
CA HIS A 257 13.05 14.83 -7.70
C HIS A 257 11.57 15.13 -7.48
N ARG A 258 10.96 16.03 -8.28
CA ARG A 258 9.52 16.32 -8.23
C ARG A 258 8.68 15.09 -8.53
N LYS A 259 9.05 14.35 -9.58
CA LYS A 259 8.37 13.10 -9.96
C LYS A 259 8.45 12.06 -8.84
N ALA A 260 9.64 11.87 -8.27
CA ALA A 260 9.85 10.95 -7.16
C ALA A 260 9.06 11.36 -5.90
N PHE A 261 8.98 12.67 -5.61
CA PHE A 261 8.19 13.20 -4.49
C PHE A 261 6.68 12.96 -4.68
N LEU A 262 6.16 13.17 -5.89
CA LEU A 262 4.76 12.86 -6.21
C LEU A 262 4.46 11.37 -6.12
N GLU A 263 5.33 10.52 -6.68
CA GLU A 263 5.20 9.06 -6.56
C GLU A 263 5.19 8.63 -5.08
N ALA A 264 6.04 9.24 -4.23
CA ALA A 264 6.08 8.99 -2.80
C ALA A 264 4.81 9.44 -2.07
N ARG A 265 4.25 10.62 -2.41
CA ARG A 265 2.98 11.10 -1.87
C ARG A 265 1.82 10.19 -2.26
N GLN A 266 1.68 9.86 -3.54
CA GLN A 266 0.62 8.97 -4.04
C GLN A 266 0.73 7.58 -3.42
N SER A 267 1.95 7.06 -3.30
CA SER A 267 2.24 5.82 -2.57
C SER A 267 1.73 5.87 -1.13
N LEU A 268 2.00 6.97 -0.41
CA LEU A 268 1.57 7.13 0.97
C LEU A 268 0.06 7.21 1.05
N GLU A 269 -0.58 8.01 0.21
CA GLU A 269 -2.04 8.16 0.15
C GLU A 269 -2.73 6.82 -0.13
N VAL A 270 -2.23 6.05 -1.11
CA VAL A 270 -2.74 4.70 -1.40
C VAL A 270 -2.52 3.77 -0.21
N LYS A 271 -1.35 3.83 0.42
CA LYS A 271 -1.04 3.01 1.60
C LYS A 271 -2.01 3.32 2.76
N LEU A 272 -2.25 4.60 3.06
CA LEU A 272 -3.17 5.02 4.12
C LEU A 272 -4.59 4.56 3.85
N ASN A 273 -5.10 4.78 2.63
CA ASN A 273 -6.43 4.31 2.22
C ASN A 273 -6.56 2.78 2.33
N LEU A 274 -5.54 2.04 1.91
CA LEU A 274 -5.53 0.58 1.98
C LEU A 274 -5.47 0.06 3.42
N GLU A 275 -4.67 0.68 4.29
CA GLU A 275 -4.60 0.33 5.71
C GLU A 275 -5.93 0.61 6.44
N GLU A 276 -6.58 1.73 6.16
CA GLU A 276 -7.90 2.06 6.73
C GLU A 276 -8.96 1.03 6.30
N GLN A 277 -9.06 0.75 5.00
CA GLN A 277 -9.99 -0.26 4.47
C GLN A 277 -9.72 -1.64 5.05
N SER A 278 -8.44 -2.02 5.16
CA SER A 278 -8.05 -3.29 5.77
C SER A 278 -8.48 -3.38 7.23
N GLN A 279 -8.32 -2.31 8.01
CA GLN A 279 -8.73 -2.31 9.42
C GLN A 279 -10.24 -2.39 9.58
N GLN A 280 -11.01 -1.71 8.72
CA GLN A 280 -12.47 -1.81 8.71
C GLN A 280 -12.92 -3.25 8.44
N GLN A 281 -12.31 -3.90 7.45
CA GLN A 281 -12.60 -5.30 7.13
C GLN A 281 -12.17 -6.26 8.24
N GLU A 282 -10.99 -6.06 8.87
CA GLU A 282 -10.55 -6.88 10.01
C GLU A 282 -11.52 -6.73 11.19
N ARG A 283 -11.98 -5.51 11.49
CA ARG A 283 -12.97 -5.27 12.56
C ARG A 283 -14.29 -5.98 12.30
N LEU A 284 -14.77 -5.97 11.05
CA LEU A 284 -15.99 -6.69 10.65
C LEU A 284 -15.80 -8.22 10.76
N LEU A 285 -14.65 -8.73 10.35
CA LEU A 285 -14.33 -10.16 10.48
C LEU A 285 -14.31 -10.61 11.96
N LEU A 286 -13.58 -9.85 12.79
CA LEU A 286 -13.42 -10.15 14.22
C LEU A 286 -14.70 -9.92 15.04
N SER A 287 -15.71 -9.26 14.48
CA SER A 287 -16.99 -9.16 15.15
C SER A 287 -17.83 -10.42 14.97
N ILE A 288 -17.69 -11.13 13.85
CA ILE A 288 -18.45 -12.35 13.54
C ILE A 288 -17.74 -13.59 14.08
N LEU A 289 -16.41 -13.68 13.94
CA LEU A 289 -15.61 -14.82 14.40
C LEU A 289 -14.63 -14.42 15.51
N PRO A 290 -14.39 -15.29 16.50
CA PRO A 290 -13.24 -15.15 17.40
C PRO A 290 -11.92 -15.07 16.63
N LYS A 291 -10.99 -14.23 17.12
CA LYS A 291 -9.73 -13.93 16.41
C LYS A 291 -8.89 -15.17 16.07
N HIS A 292 -8.77 -16.11 17.01
CA HIS A 292 -7.96 -17.31 16.79
C HIS A 292 -8.51 -18.18 15.64
N ILE A 293 -9.84 -18.32 15.54
CA ILE A 293 -10.51 -19.05 14.45
C ILE A 293 -10.35 -18.29 13.13
N ALA A 294 -10.57 -16.97 13.13
CA ALA A 294 -10.41 -16.16 11.93
C ALA A 294 -8.97 -16.23 11.36
N ASP A 295 -7.96 -16.18 12.23
CA ASP A 295 -6.55 -16.27 11.85
C ASP A 295 -6.19 -17.66 11.29
N GLU A 296 -6.73 -18.73 11.88
CA GLU A 296 -6.55 -20.11 11.41
C GLU A 296 -7.21 -20.33 10.03
N MET A 297 -8.46 -19.88 9.87
CA MET A 297 -9.20 -19.94 8.60
C MET A 297 -8.47 -19.18 7.49
N LEU A 298 -7.93 -17.99 7.79
CA LEU A 298 -7.14 -17.20 6.85
C LEU A 298 -5.85 -17.92 6.43
N GLN A 299 -5.21 -18.65 7.34
CA GLN A 299 -4.02 -19.44 7.00
C GLN A 299 -4.36 -20.61 6.09
N ASP A 300 -5.48 -21.29 6.33
CA ASP A 300 -5.95 -22.41 5.52
C ASP A 300 -6.47 -21.99 4.14
N MET A 301 -7.03 -20.78 4.03
CA MET A 301 -7.38 -20.20 2.74
C MET A 301 -6.15 -19.87 1.89
N LYS A 302 -5.02 -19.52 2.51
CA LYS A 302 -3.74 -19.22 1.82
C LYS A 302 -2.99 -20.47 1.34
N LYS A 303 -3.32 -21.66 1.84
CA LYS A 303 -2.70 -22.93 1.38
C LYS A 303 -3.13 -23.23 -0.06
N GLU A 304 -2.19 -23.71 -0.88
CA GLU A 304 -2.47 -24.05 -2.29
C GLU A 304 -3.53 -25.17 -2.43
N PRO A 305 -4.33 -25.19 -3.52
CA PRO A 305 -5.37 -26.21 -3.75
C PRO A 305 -4.83 -27.65 -3.73
N SER A 306 -3.57 -27.83 -4.17
CA SER A 306 -2.86 -29.11 -4.19
C SER A 306 -2.70 -29.75 -2.80
N GLN A 307 -2.67 -28.95 -1.73
CA GLN A 307 -2.64 -29.45 -0.35
C GLN A 307 -4.04 -29.77 0.19
N LYS A 308 -5.10 -29.19 -0.37
CA LYS A 308 -6.50 -29.43 0.02
C LYS A 308 -7.04 -30.75 -0.53
N GLU A 309 -6.63 -31.14 -1.74
CA GLU A 309 -7.00 -32.43 -2.35
C GLU A 309 -6.47 -33.65 -1.59
N MET A 310 -5.46 -33.48 -0.73
CA MET A 310 -4.87 -34.56 0.06
C MET A 310 -5.61 -34.82 1.39
N GLN A 311 -6.61 -33.99 1.74
CA GLN A 311 -7.44 -34.17 2.93
C GLN A 311 -8.70 -34.98 2.58
N GLN A 312 -8.93 -36.09 3.28
CA GLN A 312 -10.12 -36.94 3.08
C GLN A 312 -11.41 -36.35 3.67
N PHE A 313 -11.31 -35.35 4.55
CA PHE A 313 -12.43 -34.70 5.24
C PHE A 313 -12.34 -33.18 5.09
N ASN A 314 -13.49 -32.52 5.11
CA ASN A 314 -13.57 -31.08 5.13
C ASN A 314 -13.03 -30.52 6.44
N THR A 315 -12.21 -29.46 6.35
CA THR A 315 -11.58 -28.83 7.51
C THR A 315 -12.64 -28.28 8.46
N MET A 316 -12.51 -28.59 9.75
CA MET A 316 -13.46 -28.23 10.79
C MET A 316 -12.72 -27.50 11.91
N TYR A 317 -13.19 -26.29 12.26
CA TYR A 317 -12.59 -25.45 13.30
C TYR A 317 -13.42 -25.56 14.57
N MET A 318 -13.02 -26.41 15.52
CA MET A 318 -13.79 -26.64 16.74
C MET A 318 -12.92 -26.88 17.95
N TYR A 319 -13.29 -26.24 19.06
CA TYR A 319 -12.53 -26.18 20.30
C TYR A 319 -13.43 -26.54 21.49
N ARG A 320 -12.91 -27.35 22.42
CA ARG A 320 -13.60 -27.70 23.66
C ARG A 320 -13.30 -26.65 24.73
N HIS A 321 -14.35 -26.16 25.36
CA HIS A 321 -14.31 -25.22 26.47
C HIS A 321 -15.04 -25.82 27.66
N GLU A 322 -14.36 -25.89 28.80
CA GLU A 322 -14.90 -26.43 30.04
C GLU A 322 -15.21 -25.28 31.01
N ASN A 323 -16.12 -25.53 31.97
CA ASN A 323 -16.51 -24.57 33.00
C ASN A 323 -16.97 -23.23 32.41
N VAL A 324 -18.00 -23.31 31.57
CA VAL A 324 -18.67 -22.13 30.99
C VAL A 324 -20.09 -22.01 31.52
N SER A 325 -20.64 -20.80 31.54
CA SER A 325 -22.06 -20.56 31.86
C SER A 325 -22.82 -20.08 30.64
N ILE A 326 -23.88 -20.81 30.33
CA ILE A 326 -24.71 -20.70 29.15
C ILE A 326 -26.01 -20.00 29.55
N LEU A 327 -26.34 -18.88 28.90
CA LEU A 327 -27.54 -18.09 29.18
C LEU A 327 -28.44 -17.99 27.94
N PHE A 328 -29.68 -18.45 28.10
CA PHE A 328 -30.77 -18.24 27.15
C PHE A 328 -31.77 -17.23 27.73
N ALA A 329 -32.13 -16.22 26.94
CA ALA A 329 -33.12 -15.21 27.31
C ALA A 329 -34.15 -15.04 26.20
N ASP A 330 -35.43 -15.36 26.48
CA ASP A 330 -36.52 -15.28 25.50
C ASP A 330 -37.55 -14.20 25.86
N ILE A 331 -38.15 -13.57 24.84
CA ILE A 331 -39.13 -12.51 25.01
C ILE A 331 -40.54 -13.12 25.10
N VAL A 332 -41.14 -13.03 26.28
CA VAL A 332 -42.53 -13.45 26.50
C VAL A 332 -43.47 -12.45 25.83
N GLY A 333 -44.38 -12.96 24.98
CA GLY A 333 -45.36 -12.15 24.27
C GLY A 333 -44.90 -11.61 22.91
N PHE A 334 -43.70 -12.01 22.44
CA PHE A 334 -43.14 -11.52 21.17
C PHE A 334 -44.03 -11.75 19.96
N THR A 335 -44.73 -12.88 19.86
CA THR A 335 -45.65 -13.14 18.74
C THR A 335 -46.76 -12.09 18.65
N GLN A 336 -47.32 -11.68 19.79
CA GLN A 336 -48.33 -10.62 19.85
C GLN A 336 -47.71 -9.26 19.46
N LEU A 337 -46.53 -8.93 20.00
CA LEU A 337 -45.77 -7.73 19.63
C LEU A 337 -45.55 -7.65 18.11
N SER A 338 -45.04 -8.72 17.50
CA SER A 338 -44.73 -8.81 16.08
C SER A 338 -45.96 -8.67 15.17
N SER A 339 -47.16 -9.03 15.65
CA SER A 339 -48.41 -8.87 14.91
C SER A 339 -48.98 -7.45 14.96
N SER A 340 -48.55 -6.64 15.94
CA SER A 340 -49.07 -5.29 16.19
C SER A 340 -48.20 -4.15 15.64
N CYS A 341 -46.97 -4.44 15.22
CA CYS A 341 -45.98 -3.45 14.75
C CYS A 341 -45.73 -3.59 13.24
N SER A 342 -45.38 -2.49 12.57
CA SER A 342 -44.84 -2.57 11.21
C SER A 342 -43.44 -3.20 11.20
N ALA A 343 -43.04 -3.75 10.07
CA ALA A 343 -41.75 -4.40 9.90
C ALA A 343 -40.54 -3.51 10.29
N GLN A 344 -40.56 -2.24 9.85
CA GLN A 344 -39.49 -1.28 10.13
C GLN A 344 -39.42 -0.93 11.61
N GLU A 345 -40.59 -0.75 12.26
CA GLU A 345 -40.67 -0.44 13.69
C GLU A 345 -40.22 -1.62 14.55
N LEU A 346 -40.60 -2.85 14.17
CA LEU A 346 -40.18 -4.08 14.86
C LEU A 346 -38.65 -4.25 14.81
N VAL A 347 -38.04 -4.10 13.64
CA VAL A 347 -36.57 -4.19 13.49
C VAL A 347 -35.87 -3.07 14.26
N LYS A 348 -36.40 -1.85 14.22
CA LYS A 348 -35.85 -0.72 14.99
C LYS A 348 -35.90 -0.98 16.49
N LEU A 349 -37.02 -1.50 17.00
CA LEU A 349 -37.21 -1.84 18.40
C LEU A 349 -36.29 -2.98 18.84
N LEU A 350 -36.25 -4.08 18.07
CA LEU A 350 -35.38 -5.22 18.33
C LEU A 350 -33.91 -4.82 18.29
N ASN A 351 -33.51 -4.00 17.33
CA ASN A 351 -32.14 -3.55 17.24
C ASN A 351 -31.77 -2.61 18.41
N GLU A 352 -32.70 -1.78 18.89
CA GLU A 352 -32.47 -0.97 20.10
C GLU A 352 -32.33 -1.86 21.36
N LEU A 353 -33.22 -2.85 21.52
CA LEU A 353 -33.17 -3.80 22.64
C LEU A 353 -31.88 -4.62 22.62
N PHE A 354 -31.56 -5.25 21.50
CA PHE A 354 -30.37 -6.08 21.36
C PHE A 354 -29.08 -5.26 21.41
N ALA A 355 -29.08 -3.99 20.98
CA ALA A 355 -27.95 -3.09 21.22
C ALA A 355 -27.73 -2.79 22.71
N ARG A 356 -28.81 -2.73 23.52
CA ARG A 356 -28.68 -2.66 24.99
C ARG A 356 -28.15 -3.96 25.56
N PHE A 357 -28.65 -5.11 25.10
CA PHE A 357 -28.12 -6.42 25.52
C PHE A 357 -26.65 -6.59 25.16
N ASP A 358 -26.20 -6.15 23.98
CA ASP A 358 -24.80 -6.19 23.60
C ASP A 358 -23.91 -5.33 24.52
N LYS A 359 -24.42 -4.18 24.98
CA LYS A 359 -23.73 -3.35 25.98
C LYS A 359 -23.65 -4.06 27.34
N LEU A 360 -24.73 -4.72 27.77
CA LEU A 360 -24.74 -5.52 29.01
C LEU A 360 -23.82 -6.74 28.89
N ALA A 361 -23.80 -7.41 27.75
CA ALA A 361 -22.93 -8.54 27.47
C ALA A 361 -21.47 -8.12 27.56
N ALA A 362 -21.09 -6.97 26.98
CA ALA A 362 -19.75 -6.41 27.14
C ALA A 362 -19.41 -6.06 28.60
N LYS A 363 -20.39 -5.56 29.38
CA LYS A 363 -20.22 -5.20 30.80
C LYS A 363 -19.99 -6.43 31.68
N TYR A 364 -20.71 -7.52 31.43
CA TYR A 364 -20.66 -8.76 32.21
C TYR A 364 -19.86 -9.87 31.51
N HIS A 365 -18.93 -9.49 30.61
CA HIS A 365 -18.00 -10.40 29.94
C HIS A 365 -18.66 -11.61 29.26
N GLN A 366 -19.83 -11.40 28.66
CA GLN A 366 -20.57 -12.41 27.90
C GLN A 366 -20.21 -12.33 26.42
N LEU A 367 -19.95 -13.48 25.81
CA LEU A 367 -19.89 -13.60 24.37
C LEU A 367 -21.28 -13.94 23.83
N ARG A 368 -21.88 -13.01 23.08
CA ARG A 368 -23.06 -13.32 22.27
C ARG A 368 -22.70 -14.32 21.18
N ILE A 369 -23.40 -15.46 21.18
CA ILE A 369 -23.28 -16.51 20.17
C ILE A 369 -24.24 -16.24 19.02
N LYS A 370 -25.56 -16.22 19.30
CA LYS A 370 -26.58 -16.11 18.26
C LYS A 370 -27.86 -15.46 18.77
N ILE A 371 -28.66 -14.99 17.83
CA ILE A 371 -30.05 -14.58 18.08
C ILE A 371 -30.92 -15.58 17.32
N LEU A 372 -31.82 -16.26 18.03
CA LEU A 372 -32.69 -17.29 17.50
C LEU A 372 -34.13 -16.79 17.57
N GLY A 373 -34.55 -16.03 16.55
CA GLY A 373 -35.86 -15.37 16.58
C GLY A 373 -35.90 -14.25 17.62
N ASP A 374 -36.68 -14.44 18.67
CA ASP A 374 -36.84 -13.59 19.86
C ASP A 374 -35.87 -13.93 21.01
N CYS A 375 -35.18 -15.07 20.92
CA CYS A 375 -34.26 -15.51 21.95
C CYS A 375 -32.84 -14.94 21.74
N TYR A 376 -32.29 -14.33 22.80
CA TYR A 376 -30.90 -13.89 22.88
C TYR A 376 -30.06 -14.95 23.63
N TYR A 377 -28.98 -15.40 22.99
CA TYR A 377 -28.14 -16.48 23.50
C TYR A 377 -26.67 -16.06 23.65
N CYS A 378 -26.13 -16.15 24.87
CA CYS A 378 -24.74 -15.83 25.18
C CYS A 378 -24.09 -16.78 26.18
N ILE A 379 -22.75 -16.81 26.19
CA ILE A 379 -21.92 -17.64 27.06
C ILE A 379 -20.87 -16.79 27.77
N CYS A 380 -20.63 -17.08 29.06
CA CYS A 380 -19.49 -16.59 29.82
C CYS A 380 -18.42 -17.68 29.96
N GLY A 381 -17.15 -17.27 29.95
CA GLY A 381 -15.99 -18.18 30.00
C GLY A 381 -15.50 -18.61 28.61
N LEU A 382 -15.90 -17.91 27.54
CA LEU A 382 -15.51 -18.19 26.16
C LEU A 382 -15.22 -16.88 25.38
N PRO A 383 -14.15 -16.78 24.56
CA PRO A 383 -13.10 -17.77 24.33
C PRO A 383 -12.10 -17.88 25.50
N ASP A 384 -12.03 -16.85 26.35
CA ASP A 384 -11.12 -16.79 27.48
C ASP A 384 -11.81 -17.34 28.73
N TYR A 385 -11.15 -18.30 29.39
CA TYR A 385 -11.63 -18.89 30.63
C TYR A 385 -11.72 -17.84 31.75
N ARG A 386 -12.73 -17.98 32.61
CA ARG A 386 -13.00 -17.09 33.74
C ARG A 386 -13.63 -17.88 34.88
N GLU A 387 -13.22 -17.62 36.11
CA GLU A 387 -13.70 -18.36 37.30
C GLU A 387 -15.10 -17.92 37.75
N ASP A 388 -15.40 -16.62 37.74
CA ASP A 388 -16.70 -16.03 38.11
C ASP A 388 -17.73 -16.04 36.95
N HIS A 389 -17.62 -17.02 36.05
CA HIS A 389 -18.46 -17.15 34.86
C HIS A 389 -19.96 -17.27 35.21
N ALA A 390 -20.30 -18.03 36.25
CA ALA A 390 -21.68 -18.23 36.70
C ALA A 390 -22.30 -16.95 37.30
N ALA A 391 -21.55 -16.25 38.16
CA ALA A 391 -21.99 -14.99 38.75
C ALA A 391 -22.23 -13.92 37.67
N CYS A 392 -21.31 -13.78 36.71
CA CYS A 392 -21.46 -12.88 35.58
C CYS A 392 -22.72 -13.17 34.74
N SER A 393 -23.03 -14.44 34.50
CA SER A 393 -24.23 -14.83 33.75
C SER A 393 -25.53 -14.54 34.51
N ILE A 394 -25.57 -14.74 35.83
CA ILE A 394 -26.75 -14.36 36.63
C ILE A 394 -26.95 -12.84 36.63
N MET A 395 -25.87 -12.07 36.83
CA MET A 395 -25.93 -10.61 36.79
C MET A 395 -26.38 -10.06 35.43
N MET A 396 -25.95 -10.71 34.35
CA MET A 396 -26.46 -10.44 33.01
C MET A 396 -27.97 -10.69 32.91
N GLY A 397 -28.44 -11.86 33.37
CA GLY A 397 -29.85 -12.23 33.35
C GLY A 397 -30.75 -11.27 34.12
N LEU A 398 -30.32 -10.86 35.32
CA LEU A 398 -31.04 -9.86 36.13
C LEU A 398 -31.12 -8.51 35.40
N ALA A 399 -30.02 -8.06 34.80
CA ALA A 399 -29.98 -6.81 34.04
C ALA A 399 -30.83 -6.86 32.76
N MET A 400 -30.96 -8.03 32.11
CA MET A 400 -31.83 -8.23 30.95
C MET A 400 -33.31 -8.11 31.34
N VAL A 401 -33.72 -8.70 32.47
CA VAL A 401 -35.06 -8.57 33.04
C VAL A 401 -35.37 -7.12 33.41
N GLU A 402 -34.40 -6.36 33.91
CA GLU A 402 -34.59 -4.92 34.13
C GLU A 402 -34.70 -4.16 32.80
N ALA A 403 -33.86 -4.47 31.82
CA ALA A 403 -33.80 -3.76 30.54
C ALA A 403 -35.05 -3.93 29.66
N ILE A 404 -35.79 -5.04 29.77
CA ILE A 404 -37.03 -5.25 29.00
C ILE A 404 -38.17 -4.31 29.45
N SER A 405 -38.11 -3.77 30.68
CA SER A 405 -39.07 -2.78 31.19
C SER A 405 -39.19 -1.56 30.26
N TYR A 406 -38.08 -1.13 29.67
CA TYR A 406 -38.06 -0.04 28.69
C TYR A 406 -38.92 -0.32 27.46
N VAL A 407 -38.91 -1.57 26.96
CA VAL A 407 -39.73 -1.96 25.81
C VAL A 407 -41.20 -1.99 26.20
N ARG A 408 -41.51 -2.46 27.41
CA ARG A 408 -42.86 -2.44 28.00
C ARG A 408 -43.42 -1.02 28.05
N GLU A 409 -42.64 -0.07 28.55
CA GLU A 409 -43.00 1.35 28.62
C GLU A 409 -43.21 1.99 27.23
N LYS A 410 -42.32 1.70 26.28
CA LYS A 410 -42.34 2.31 24.94
C LYS A 410 -43.46 1.77 24.04
N THR A 411 -43.76 0.47 24.14
CA THR A 411 -44.73 -0.20 23.28
C THR A 411 -46.11 -0.30 23.89
N GLN A 412 -46.25 -0.06 25.20
CA GLN A 412 -47.50 -0.26 25.96
C GLN A 412 -48.05 -1.70 25.81
N THR A 413 -47.16 -2.67 25.62
CA THR A 413 -47.50 -4.11 25.57
C THR A 413 -46.93 -4.81 26.80
N ASP A 414 -47.62 -5.85 27.28
CA ASP A 414 -47.20 -6.61 28.46
C ASP A 414 -46.12 -7.66 28.12
N VAL A 415 -44.96 -7.18 27.65
CA VAL A 415 -43.80 -8.03 27.30
C VAL A 415 -42.88 -8.23 28.50
N ASP A 416 -42.41 -9.46 28.68
CA ASP A 416 -41.49 -9.85 29.74
C ASP A 416 -40.35 -10.71 29.20
N MET A 417 -39.43 -11.14 30.06
CA MET A 417 -38.29 -11.98 29.71
C MET A 417 -38.24 -13.24 30.57
N ARG A 418 -38.02 -14.39 29.94
CA ARG A 418 -37.61 -15.63 30.62
C ARG A 418 -36.11 -15.78 30.48
N VAL A 419 -35.41 -16.11 31.56
CA VAL A 419 -33.97 -16.31 31.54
C VAL A 419 -33.63 -17.65 32.17
N GLY A 420 -32.91 -18.50 31.44
CA GLY A 420 -32.35 -19.77 31.90
C GLY A 420 -30.83 -19.76 31.87
N VAL A 421 -30.17 -20.21 32.95
CA VAL A 421 -28.71 -20.30 33.06
C VAL A 421 -28.28 -21.70 33.50
N HIS A 422 -27.36 -22.29 32.76
CA HIS A 422 -26.77 -23.59 33.07
C HIS A 422 -25.25 -23.52 32.92
N SER A 423 -24.52 -24.18 33.81
CA SER A 423 -23.05 -24.24 33.77
C SER A 423 -22.59 -25.64 33.43
N GLY A 424 -21.64 -25.74 32.51
CA GLY A 424 -21.19 -27.02 31.95
C GLY A 424 -20.05 -26.85 30.94
N THR A 425 -19.96 -27.78 29.99
CA THR A 425 -18.93 -27.84 28.95
C THR A 425 -19.54 -27.63 27.56
N VAL A 426 -18.79 -26.99 26.66
CA VAL A 426 -19.25 -26.72 25.28
C VAL A 426 -18.16 -26.97 24.26
N LEU A 427 -18.55 -27.44 23.08
CA LEU A 427 -17.72 -27.42 21.88
C LEU A 427 -18.10 -26.19 21.06
N GLY A 428 -17.17 -25.25 20.89
CA GLY A 428 -17.39 -24.03 20.11
C GLY A 428 -16.60 -24.03 18.81
N GLY A 429 -17.24 -23.67 17.70
CA GLY A 429 -16.60 -23.76 16.39
C GLY A 429 -17.46 -23.28 15.23
N VAL A 430 -17.02 -23.61 14.01
CA VAL A 430 -17.73 -23.31 12.75
C VAL A 430 -17.99 -24.60 11.98
N LEU A 431 -19.23 -24.77 11.49
CA LEU A 431 -19.66 -25.90 10.66
C LEU A 431 -20.09 -25.46 9.26
N GLY A 432 -19.88 -26.34 8.28
CA GLY A 432 -20.27 -26.19 6.88
C GLY A 432 -19.27 -25.39 6.05
N GLN A 433 -19.55 -25.28 4.75
CA GLN A 433 -18.70 -24.55 3.80
C GLN A 433 -19.28 -23.17 3.43
N LYS A 434 -20.59 -23.00 3.60
CA LYS A 434 -21.31 -21.75 3.33
C LYS A 434 -21.93 -21.18 4.60
N ARG A 435 -22.00 -19.84 4.70
CA ARG A 435 -22.60 -19.12 5.84
C ARG A 435 -21.92 -19.44 7.16
N TRP A 436 -20.60 -19.32 7.18
CA TRP A 436 -19.81 -19.53 8.40
C TRP A 436 -20.32 -18.66 9.55
N GLN A 437 -20.68 -19.34 10.64
CA GLN A 437 -21.13 -18.74 11.89
C GLN A 437 -20.44 -19.49 13.03
N TYR A 438 -19.94 -18.74 14.01
CA TYR A 438 -19.47 -19.34 15.25
C TYR A 438 -20.68 -19.79 16.05
N ASP A 439 -20.74 -21.08 16.37
CA ASP A 439 -21.83 -21.69 17.13
C ASP A 439 -21.23 -22.70 18.13
N VAL A 440 -22.10 -23.23 18.99
CA VAL A 440 -21.71 -24.09 20.12
C VAL A 440 -22.63 -25.29 20.23
N TRP A 441 -22.04 -26.44 20.55
CA TRP A 441 -22.72 -27.74 20.66
C TRP A 441 -22.35 -28.43 21.97
N SER A 442 -23.36 -28.90 22.70
CA SER A 442 -23.22 -29.76 23.88
C SER A 442 -24.62 -30.15 24.38
N THR A 443 -24.69 -31.25 25.13
CA THR A 443 -25.85 -31.59 25.95
C THR A 443 -26.19 -30.48 26.96
N ASP A 444 -25.20 -29.80 27.52
CA ASP A 444 -25.34 -28.69 28.48
C ASP A 444 -26.02 -27.46 27.83
N VAL A 445 -25.77 -27.20 26.54
CA VAL A 445 -26.49 -26.17 25.77
C VAL A 445 -27.98 -26.50 25.68
N THR A 446 -28.31 -27.79 25.49
CA THR A 446 -29.69 -28.26 25.46
C THR A 446 -30.35 -28.09 26.82
N VAL A 447 -29.66 -28.42 27.91
CA VAL A 447 -30.14 -28.18 29.27
C VAL A 447 -30.44 -26.70 29.48
N ALA A 448 -29.52 -25.79 29.13
CA ALA A 448 -29.71 -24.34 29.26
C ALA A 448 -30.97 -23.84 28.52
N ASN A 449 -31.20 -24.32 27.29
CA ASN A 449 -32.39 -24.02 26.51
C ASN A 449 -33.67 -24.53 27.23
N LYS A 450 -33.63 -25.74 27.81
CA LYS A 450 -34.75 -26.27 28.60
C LYS A 450 -34.96 -25.54 29.93
N MET A 451 -33.88 -25.02 30.53
CA MET A 451 -33.95 -24.17 31.71
C MET A 451 -34.68 -22.86 31.41
N GLU A 452 -34.46 -22.23 30.25
CA GLU A 452 -35.22 -21.07 29.80
C GLU A 452 -36.70 -21.44 29.57
N ALA A 453 -36.96 -22.50 28.81
CA ALA A 453 -38.33 -22.92 28.49
C ALA A 453 -39.17 -23.24 29.74
N GLY A 454 -38.56 -23.86 30.75
CA GLY A 454 -39.15 -24.13 32.08
C GLY A 454 -39.07 -22.96 33.07
N GLY A 455 -38.51 -21.82 32.64
CA GLY A 455 -38.32 -20.61 33.45
C GLY A 455 -39.61 -19.83 33.68
N ILE A 456 -39.60 -19.00 34.71
CA ILE A 456 -40.71 -18.12 35.08
C ILE A 456 -40.40 -16.71 34.54
N PRO A 457 -41.35 -16.05 33.85
CA PRO A 457 -41.16 -14.67 33.38
C PRO A 457 -40.72 -13.72 34.52
N GLY A 458 -39.75 -12.86 34.24
CA GLY A 458 -39.20 -11.90 35.21
C GLY A 458 -38.25 -12.50 36.25
N ARG A 459 -37.93 -13.80 36.17
CA ARG A 459 -37.03 -14.50 37.09
C ARG A 459 -35.87 -15.15 36.34
N VAL A 460 -34.72 -15.28 37.00
CA VAL A 460 -33.56 -16.03 36.49
C VAL A 460 -33.60 -17.45 37.04
N HIS A 461 -33.72 -18.43 36.15
CA HIS A 461 -33.83 -19.85 36.45
C HIS A 461 -32.48 -20.54 36.24
N ILE A 462 -31.96 -21.21 37.26
CA ILE A 462 -30.61 -21.79 37.27
C ILE A 462 -30.64 -23.28 37.61
N SER A 463 -29.70 -24.06 37.08
CA SER A 463 -29.52 -25.48 37.41
C SER A 463 -28.70 -25.68 38.68
N GLN A 464 -28.76 -26.89 39.23
CA GLN A 464 -27.86 -27.36 40.30
C GLN A 464 -26.38 -27.12 39.97
N SER A 465 -25.94 -27.45 38.75
CA SER A 465 -24.55 -27.23 38.33
C SER A 465 -24.15 -25.75 38.38
N THR A 466 -25.06 -24.83 38.03
CA THR A 466 -24.79 -23.39 38.16
C THR A 466 -24.69 -23.00 39.63
N LEU A 467 -25.56 -23.51 40.50
CA LEU A 467 -25.54 -23.21 41.93
C LEU A 467 -24.21 -23.60 42.58
N GLU A 468 -23.66 -24.75 42.22
CA GLU A 468 -22.35 -25.22 42.70
C GLU A 468 -21.21 -24.27 42.31
N CYS A 469 -21.30 -23.63 41.14
CA CYS A 469 -20.34 -22.62 40.67
C CYS A 469 -20.50 -21.22 41.30
N LEU A 470 -21.55 -20.96 42.10
CA LEU A 470 -21.82 -19.62 42.66
C LEU A 470 -21.21 -19.40 44.05
N HIS A 471 -20.63 -20.44 44.67
CA HIS A 471 -19.98 -20.37 45.99
C HIS A 471 -20.81 -19.67 47.09
N GLY A 472 -22.15 -19.67 46.98
CA GLY A 472 -23.06 -19.05 47.96
C GLY A 472 -23.26 -17.53 47.82
N GLU A 473 -22.88 -16.91 46.70
CA GLU A 473 -23.01 -15.46 46.48
C GLU A 473 -24.45 -14.95 46.29
N PHE A 474 -25.39 -15.83 45.94
CA PHE A 474 -26.79 -15.49 45.65
C PHE A 474 -27.76 -16.33 46.46
N ASP A 475 -28.81 -15.69 46.98
CA ASP A 475 -29.94 -16.38 47.57
C ASP A 475 -30.79 -17.03 46.47
N VAL A 476 -31.17 -18.30 46.68
CA VAL A 476 -31.95 -19.09 45.72
C VAL A 476 -33.11 -19.79 46.39
N GLU A 477 -34.20 -19.98 45.65
CA GLU A 477 -35.36 -20.77 46.05
C GLU A 477 -35.57 -21.97 45.11
N ALA A 478 -36.30 -22.99 45.55
CA ALA A 478 -36.59 -24.17 44.72
C ALA A 478 -37.38 -23.76 43.46
N GLY A 479 -36.86 -24.12 42.28
CA GLY A 479 -37.44 -23.74 40.99
C GLY A 479 -38.55 -24.67 40.51
N ASN A 480 -38.57 -25.92 40.96
CA ASN A 480 -39.50 -26.97 40.52
C ASN A 480 -39.64 -27.07 38.98
N GLY A 481 -38.54 -26.92 38.24
CA GLY A 481 -38.53 -26.89 36.77
C GLY A 481 -39.08 -28.15 36.12
N GLY A 482 -38.97 -29.32 36.77
CA GLY A 482 -39.50 -30.60 36.30
C GLY A 482 -41.04 -30.68 36.20
N GLU A 483 -41.77 -29.78 36.88
CA GLU A 483 -43.23 -29.68 36.70
C GLU A 483 -43.61 -28.98 35.37
N ARG A 484 -42.72 -28.11 34.88
CA ARG A 484 -42.97 -27.25 33.71
C ARG A 484 -42.24 -27.72 32.45
N CYS A 485 -41.22 -28.56 32.59
CA CYS A 485 -40.47 -29.11 31.47
C CYS A 485 -40.21 -30.61 31.67
N ASP A 486 -40.80 -31.44 30.80
CA ASP A 486 -40.67 -32.90 30.86
C ASP A 486 -39.21 -33.35 30.76
N TYR A 487 -38.40 -32.67 29.94
CA TYR A 487 -36.98 -32.99 29.76
C TYR A 487 -36.18 -32.85 31.06
N LEU A 488 -36.43 -31.79 31.85
CA LEU A 488 -35.76 -31.57 33.13
C LEU A 488 -36.16 -32.65 34.16
N ARG A 489 -37.42 -33.10 34.09
CA ARG A 489 -37.95 -34.18 34.95
C ARG A 489 -37.35 -35.53 34.58
N GLU A 490 -37.32 -35.89 33.30
CA GLU A 490 -36.77 -37.15 32.80
C GLU A 490 -35.28 -37.30 33.11
N ARG A 491 -34.53 -36.19 33.07
CA ARG A 491 -33.09 -36.15 33.38
C ARG A 491 -32.79 -35.99 34.88
N GLY A 492 -33.80 -35.79 35.73
CA GLY A 492 -33.63 -35.63 37.17
C GLY A 492 -32.81 -34.38 37.57
N ILE A 493 -32.90 -33.30 36.81
CA ILE A 493 -32.11 -32.08 37.05
C ILE A 493 -32.80 -31.23 38.12
N GLU A 494 -32.11 -31.01 39.24
CA GLU A 494 -32.55 -30.08 40.27
C GLU A 494 -32.35 -28.61 39.81
N THR A 495 -33.32 -27.76 40.15
CA THR A 495 -33.44 -26.41 39.58
C THR A 495 -33.84 -25.39 40.63
N TYR A 496 -33.36 -24.15 40.46
CA TYR A 496 -33.51 -23.06 41.42
C TYR A 496 -33.85 -21.74 40.74
N LEU A 497 -34.52 -20.84 41.46
CA LEU A 497 -34.78 -19.48 41.02
C LEU A 497 -33.97 -18.52 41.88
N VAL A 498 -33.30 -17.56 41.24
CA VAL A 498 -32.55 -16.52 41.98
C VAL A 498 -33.53 -15.58 42.67
N VAL A 499 -33.32 -15.35 43.97
CA VAL A 499 -34.10 -14.43 44.79
C VAL A 499 -33.44 -13.07 44.72
N LEU A 500 -34.16 -12.08 44.20
CA LEU A 500 -33.75 -10.68 44.30
C LEU A 500 -33.77 -10.28 45.78
N PRO A 501 -32.68 -9.72 46.36
CA PRO A 501 -32.74 -9.20 47.71
C PRO A 501 -33.82 -8.10 47.76
N LYS A 502 -34.92 -8.38 48.46
CA LYS A 502 -35.95 -7.37 48.74
C LYS A 502 -35.28 -6.27 49.54
N GLY A 503 -35.15 -5.07 48.96
CA GLY A 503 -34.72 -3.90 49.71
C GLY A 503 -35.53 -3.77 51.00
N PRO A 504 -34.90 -3.49 52.16
CA PRO A 504 -35.62 -3.54 53.43
C PRO A 504 -36.60 -2.38 53.54
N ALA A 505 -37.89 -2.71 53.66
CA ALA A 505 -38.90 -1.82 54.21
C ALA A 505 -38.57 -1.56 55.69
N GLY A 506 -38.09 -0.35 55.98
CA GLY A 506 -38.11 0.33 57.27
C GLY A 506 -37.75 -0.48 58.53
N LYS A 507 -36.52 -0.30 59.03
CA LYS A 507 -36.23 -0.04 60.45
C LYS A 507 -34.75 0.35 60.65
N SER A 508 -34.57 1.33 61.53
CA SER A 508 -33.35 2.06 61.85
C SER A 508 -32.26 1.19 62.49
N GLY A 509 -30.98 1.48 62.20
CA GLY A 509 -29.86 1.13 63.10
C GLY A 509 -28.65 0.38 62.49
N ILE A 510 -27.75 1.14 61.85
CA ILE A 510 -26.28 1.02 61.84
C ILE A 510 -25.60 -0.30 61.38
N ASN A 511 -24.73 -0.11 60.36
CA ASN A 511 -23.63 -0.93 59.81
C ASN A 511 -23.94 -2.05 58.79
N GLY A 512 -23.48 -1.85 57.55
CA GLY A 512 -23.24 -2.91 56.56
C GLY A 512 -23.61 -2.54 55.12
N VAL A 513 -22.60 -2.11 54.35
CA VAL A 513 -22.47 -2.07 52.87
C VAL A 513 -23.75 -1.86 52.04
N LYS A 514 -23.90 -0.64 51.49
CA LYS A 514 -24.98 -0.23 50.59
C LYS A 514 -24.55 -0.40 49.13
N LEU A 515 -25.17 -1.32 48.38
CA LEU A 515 -25.18 -1.29 46.91
C LEU A 515 -25.93 -0.02 46.46
N SER A 516 -25.22 0.93 45.87
CA SER A 516 -25.82 2.11 45.24
C SER A 516 -26.01 1.87 43.74
N VAL A 517 -27.22 1.45 43.36
CA VAL A 517 -27.75 1.67 42.01
C VAL A 517 -28.46 3.03 42.05
N THR A 518 -27.84 4.05 41.49
CA THR A 518 -28.51 5.34 41.27
C THR A 518 -29.30 5.29 39.97
N SER A 519 -30.62 5.36 40.10
CA SER A 519 -31.54 5.76 39.05
C SER A 519 -31.28 7.21 38.65
N SER A 520 -31.20 7.48 37.35
CA SER A 520 -31.37 8.85 36.83
C SER A 520 -32.41 8.83 35.72
N ASN A 521 -33.64 9.23 36.06
CA ASN A 521 -34.64 9.63 35.09
C ASN A 521 -34.53 11.14 34.86
N GLY A 522 -34.57 11.54 33.59
CA GLY A 522 -35.10 12.82 33.13
C GLY A 522 -34.23 14.08 33.32
N ASN A 523 -33.35 14.35 32.36
CA ASN A 523 -33.31 15.59 31.56
C ASN A 523 -32.03 15.59 30.69
N SER A 524 -32.18 15.76 29.37
CA SER A 524 -31.06 16.01 28.45
C SER A 524 -30.20 17.17 28.95
N PRO A 525 -28.86 17.10 28.83
CA PRO A 525 -28.21 17.96 27.83
C PRO A 525 -26.89 17.44 27.21
N GLN A 526 -26.68 17.89 25.97
CA GLN A 526 -25.44 18.37 25.31
C GLN A 526 -24.10 17.62 25.40
N LEU A 527 -23.55 17.39 24.19
CA LEU A 527 -22.12 17.23 23.85
C LEU A 527 -21.20 18.04 24.77
N ILE A 528 -20.25 17.38 25.46
CA ILE A 528 -18.98 17.99 25.87
C ILE A 528 -17.85 16.96 25.78
N ASN A 529 -16.82 17.34 25.01
CA ASN A 529 -15.49 16.75 24.91
C ASN A 529 -14.85 16.47 26.28
N THR A 530 -14.16 15.34 26.43
CA THR A 530 -13.20 15.17 27.53
C THR A 530 -11.80 14.93 26.99
N THR A 531 -11.03 16.00 27.07
CA THR A 531 -9.57 16.08 27.09
C THR A 531 -8.95 15.19 28.17
N GLU A 532 -7.77 14.66 27.81
CA GLU A 532 -6.66 14.10 28.59
C GLU A 532 -6.78 14.03 30.13
N CYS A 533 -6.46 12.84 30.69
CA CYS A 533 -6.12 12.68 32.10
C CYS A 533 -4.62 12.45 32.28
N ASN A 534 -3.95 13.44 32.88
CA ASN A 534 -2.61 13.35 33.44
C ASN A 534 -2.65 12.75 34.86
N GLY A 535 -1.75 11.79 35.12
CA GLY A 535 -0.89 11.78 36.32
C GLY A 535 -1.43 11.39 37.71
N SER A 536 -1.10 10.15 38.10
CA SER A 536 -0.34 9.73 39.32
C SER A 536 -0.96 9.79 40.73
N ILE A 537 -0.85 8.68 41.50
CA ILE A 537 0.13 8.44 42.60
C ILE A 537 -0.23 7.17 43.41
N ASN A 538 0.78 6.29 43.52
CA ASN A 538 1.17 5.33 44.58
C ASN A 538 0.13 4.52 45.40
N THR A 539 0.28 3.20 45.37
CA THR A 539 0.33 2.39 46.60
C THR A 539 1.18 1.14 46.39
N ALA A 540 2.18 0.95 47.25
CA ALA A 540 3.14 -0.15 47.24
C ALA A 540 2.51 -1.42 47.81
N CYS A 541 2.84 -2.59 47.25
CA CYS A 541 2.81 -3.85 47.98
C CYS A 541 3.95 -4.75 47.49
N THR A 542 4.80 -5.11 48.44
CA THR A 542 6.00 -5.94 48.38
C THR A 542 5.65 -7.43 48.51
N THR A 543 6.25 -8.30 47.69
CA THR A 543 6.55 -9.73 47.99
C THR A 543 7.42 -10.33 46.86
N PRO A 544 8.18 -11.44 47.09
CA PRO A 544 9.62 -11.48 46.84
C PRO A 544 10.05 -12.15 45.53
N GLU A 545 11.31 -11.87 45.19
CA GLU A 545 12.11 -12.46 44.11
C GLU A 545 12.24 -13.98 44.23
N GLU A 546 12.01 -14.68 43.12
CA GLU A 546 12.67 -15.94 42.77
C GLU A 546 13.01 -15.95 41.26
N PRO A 547 14.08 -16.68 40.85
CA PRO A 547 14.99 -16.25 39.80
C PRO A 547 14.60 -16.66 38.38
N GLU A 548 15.11 -15.88 37.42
CA GLU A 548 14.99 -16.07 35.97
C GLU A 548 15.47 -17.45 35.49
N GLU A 549 14.55 -18.25 34.93
CA GLU A 549 14.90 -19.30 33.97
C GLU A 549 14.69 -18.80 32.53
N LEU A 550 15.78 -18.93 31.77
CA LEU A 550 16.00 -18.48 30.41
C LEU A 550 15.24 -19.35 29.41
N ASP A 551 14.00 -18.96 29.05
CA ASP A 551 13.24 -19.67 28.03
C ASP A 551 13.39 -19.01 26.65
N THR A 552 14.25 -19.60 25.82
CA THR A 552 14.46 -19.26 24.41
C THR A 552 13.19 -19.55 23.59
N ARG A 553 12.27 -18.58 23.52
CA ARG A 553 11.20 -18.58 22.50
C ARG A 553 11.63 -17.81 21.26
N VAL A 554 11.74 -18.56 20.17
CA VAL A 554 11.83 -18.10 18.79
C VAL A 554 10.84 -16.95 18.55
N VAL A 555 11.36 -15.76 18.27
CA VAL A 555 10.58 -14.61 17.83
C VAL A 555 9.99 -14.94 16.46
N ASN A 556 8.70 -15.26 16.44
CA ASN A 556 7.94 -15.43 15.21
C ASN A 556 7.92 -14.07 14.47
N PRO A 557 8.34 -13.98 13.18
CA PRO A 557 8.54 -12.70 12.49
C PRO A 557 7.24 -12.01 12.05
N SER A 558 6.07 -12.49 12.50
CA SER A 558 4.79 -12.12 11.89
C SER A 558 4.19 -10.82 12.41
N PHE A 559 4.33 -10.39 13.68
CA PHE A 559 3.75 -9.11 14.13
C PHE A 559 4.43 -8.46 15.36
N PRO A 560 4.42 -7.11 15.49
CA PRO A 560 5.17 -6.35 16.50
C PRO A 560 4.40 -6.08 17.82
N ASN A 561 5.18 -5.85 18.89
CA ASN A 561 4.85 -5.47 20.27
C ASN A 561 3.50 -4.75 20.55
N PRO A 562 2.83 -5.00 21.70
CA PRO A 562 1.59 -4.33 22.12
C PRO A 562 1.71 -2.79 22.29
N ARG A 563 2.90 -2.27 22.57
CA ARG A 563 3.17 -0.80 22.57
C ARG A 563 3.00 -0.14 21.19
N ARG A 564 3.03 -0.91 20.09
CA ARG A 564 2.75 -0.42 18.73
C ARG A 564 1.26 -0.35 18.40
N ARG A 565 0.39 -1.13 19.09
CA ARG A 565 -1.07 -1.08 18.90
C ARG A 565 -1.70 0.23 19.37
N LEU A 566 -1.20 0.82 20.48
CA LEU A 566 -1.66 2.14 20.93
C LEU A 566 -1.30 3.22 19.88
N ARG A 567 -0.08 3.17 19.33
CA ARG A 567 0.34 4.06 18.23
C ARG A 567 -0.43 3.84 16.93
N LEU A 568 -0.87 2.61 16.63
CA LEU A 568 -1.68 2.31 15.44
C LEU A 568 -3.11 2.86 15.56
N ARG A 569 -3.67 2.96 16.77
CA ARG A 569 -5.00 3.51 17.00
C ARG A 569 -4.99 5.05 16.89
N ASP A 570 -3.98 5.70 17.49
CA ASP A 570 -3.69 7.12 17.29
C ASP A 570 -3.38 7.43 15.81
N LEU A 571 -2.65 6.55 15.11
CA LEU A 571 -2.38 6.69 13.68
C LEU A 571 -3.65 6.51 12.85
N ALA A 572 -4.54 5.57 13.21
CA ALA A 572 -5.80 5.35 12.51
C ALA A 572 -6.77 6.54 12.63
N GLU A 573 -6.87 7.15 13.82
CA GLU A 573 -7.63 8.40 14.00
C GLU A 573 -7.01 9.55 13.19
N ARG A 574 -5.67 9.70 13.22
CA ARG A 574 -4.96 10.67 12.36
C ARG A 574 -5.07 10.39 10.87
N VAL A 575 -5.28 9.14 10.45
CA VAL A 575 -5.43 8.76 9.03
C VAL A 575 -6.82 9.12 8.51
N ILE A 576 -7.85 8.96 9.35
CA ILE A 576 -9.22 9.41 9.07
C ILE A 576 -9.24 10.94 8.96
N ASP A 577 -8.60 11.66 9.90
CA ASP A 577 -8.48 13.11 9.84
C ASP A 577 -7.58 13.61 8.69
N ALA A 578 -6.50 12.89 8.35
CA ALA A 578 -5.60 13.25 7.23
C ALA A 578 -6.23 13.09 5.85
N GLN A 579 -7.25 12.25 5.71
CA GLN A 579 -8.01 12.12 4.47
C GLN A 579 -8.91 13.33 4.20
N GLU A 580 -9.33 14.03 5.26
CA GLU A 580 -10.10 15.27 5.18
C GLU A 580 -9.20 16.53 5.27
N ASN A 581 -8.03 16.44 5.92
CA ASN A 581 -7.11 17.54 6.17
C ASN A 581 -5.78 17.42 5.40
N GLU A 582 -5.62 18.18 4.30
CA GLU A 582 -4.39 18.23 3.49
C GLU A 582 -3.13 18.57 4.31
N GLN A 583 -3.27 19.36 5.39
CA GLN A 583 -2.17 19.73 6.27
C GLN A 583 -1.61 18.55 7.05
N GLU A 584 -2.47 17.62 7.48
CA GLU A 584 -2.07 16.45 8.25
C GLU A 584 -1.46 15.39 7.33
N LEU A 585 -2.01 15.19 6.12
CA LEU A 585 -1.36 14.38 5.10
C LEU A 585 0.04 14.88 4.75
N ASN A 586 0.21 16.21 4.63
CA ASN A 586 1.52 16.81 4.39
C ASN A 586 2.49 16.64 5.58
N LYS A 587 1.99 16.65 6.82
CA LYS A 587 2.78 16.37 8.02
C LYS A 587 3.23 14.91 8.08
N LEU A 588 2.32 13.96 7.84
CA LEU A 588 2.62 12.53 7.75
C LEU A 588 3.57 12.23 6.60
N LEU A 589 3.41 12.90 5.45
CA LEU A 589 4.35 12.81 4.34
C LEU A 589 5.75 13.27 4.74
N ASN A 590 5.85 14.39 5.46
CA ASN A 590 7.13 14.86 5.98
C ASN A 590 7.75 13.83 6.94
N GLU A 591 6.99 13.31 7.91
CA GLU A 591 7.46 12.30 8.85
C GLU A 591 7.91 11.01 8.14
N ALA A 592 7.14 10.51 7.17
CA ALA A 592 7.49 9.34 6.38
C ALA A 592 8.76 9.55 5.55
N LEU A 593 8.96 10.75 4.99
CA LEU A 593 10.19 11.10 4.27
C LEU A 593 11.39 11.14 5.23
N LEU A 594 11.22 11.67 6.45
CA LEU A 594 12.26 11.68 7.49
C LEU A 594 12.65 10.26 7.94
N GLU A 595 11.66 9.41 8.20
CA GLU A 595 11.89 8.03 8.65
C GLU A 595 12.62 7.22 7.56
N ARG A 596 12.23 7.39 6.30
CA ARG A 596 12.90 6.75 5.15
C ARG A 596 14.39 7.06 5.08
N GLU A 597 14.80 8.30 5.37
CA GLU A 597 16.21 8.69 5.41
C GLU A 597 16.97 8.05 6.59
N THR A 598 16.35 7.93 7.76
CA THR A 598 16.98 7.30 8.94
C THR A 598 17.17 5.79 8.79
N VAL A 599 16.19 5.08 8.20
CA VAL A 599 16.25 3.63 7.95
C VAL A 599 17.32 3.29 6.90
N GLN A 600 17.63 4.22 5.99
CA GLN A 600 18.70 4.08 4.99
C GLN A 600 20.10 3.99 5.62
N ALA A 601 20.31 4.58 6.81
CA ALA A 601 21.56 4.41 7.56
C ALA A 601 21.73 2.97 8.10
N LEU A 602 20.62 2.25 8.32
CA LEU A 602 20.58 0.90 8.90
C LEU A 602 20.65 -0.25 7.86
N LYS A 603 20.10 -0.07 6.65
CA LYS A 603 19.96 -1.15 5.63
C LYS A 603 21.15 -1.34 4.67
N GLY A 604 22.32 -0.76 4.94
CA GLY A 604 23.49 -0.71 4.01
C GLY A 604 24.17 -2.02 3.57
N LYS A 605 23.50 -3.18 3.55
CA LYS A 605 24.13 -4.51 3.30
C LYS A 605 23.77 -5.20 1.98
N HIS A 606 23.05 -4.58 1.04
CA HIS A 606 22.58 -5.28 -0.19
C HIS A 606 23.17 -4.80 -1.54
N THR A 607 24.20 -3.93 -1.53
CA THR A 607 24.89 -3.50 -2.76
C THR A 607 26.39 -3.75 -2.71
N ASN A 608 26.97 -4.13 -3.85
CA ASN A 608 28.41 -4.28 -4.01
C ASN A 608 29.13 -2.93 -3.86
N ARG A 609 30.21 -2.86 -3.07
CA ARG A 609 30.88 -1.57 -2.76
C ARG A 609 31.42 -0.85 -4.00
N LEU A 610 31.91 -1.60 -4.99
CA LEU A 610 32.62 -1.05 -6.14
C LEU A 610 31.68 -0.81 -7.34
N SER A 611 30.88 -1.81 -7.72
CA SER A 611 29.95 -1.70 -8.85
C SER A 611 28.60 -1.08 -8.49
N LEU A 612 28.29 -0.90 -7.19
CA LEU A 612 26.98 -0.53 -6.65
C LEU A 612 25.82 -1.47 -7.05
N ARG A 613 26.10 -2.53 -7.81
CA ARG A 613 25.13 -3.54 -8.27
C ARG A 613 24.45 -4.19 -7.07
N PHE A 614 23.14 -4.44 -7.18
CA PHE A 614 22.44 -5.24 -6.18
C PHE A 614 23.02 -6.66 -6.17
N VAL A 615 23.15 -7.24 -4.97
CA VAL A 615 23.62 -8.62 -4.80
C VAL A 615 22.59 -9.61 -5.34
N ASP A 616 21.30 -9.27 -5.21
CA ASP A 616 20.19 -10.01 -5.78
C ASP A 616 20.05 -9.72 -7.30
N PRO A 617 20.16 -10.74 -8.17
CA PRO A 617 20.07 -10.57 -9.62
C PRO A 617 18.70 -10.09 -10.07
N ASP A 618 17.61 -10.45 -9.39
CA ASP A 618 16.24 -10.10 -9.78
C ASP A 618 15.91 -8.65 -9.42
N LEU A 619 16.48 -8.14 -8.34
CA LEU A 619 16.41 -6.71 -8.03
C LEU A 619 17.21 -5.87 -9.04
N GLU A 620 18.36 -6.36 -9.50
CA GLU A 620 19.15 -5.66 -10.52
C GLU A 620 18.46 -5.67 -11.90
N THR A 621 17.83 -6.78 -12.30
CA THR A 621 17.08 -6.81 -13.56
C THR A 621 15.90 -5.84 -13.50
N ARG A 622 15.13 -5.83 -12.40
CA ARG A 622 14.04 -4.87 -12.19
C ARG A 622 14.52 -3.41 -12.21
N TYR A 623 15.63 -3.09 -11.53
CA TYR A 623 16.22 -1.75 -11.57
C TYR A 623 16.65 -1.37 -12.99
N SER A 624 17.22 -2.31 -13.73
CA SER A 624 17.73 -2.05 -15.08
C SER A 624 16.63 -1.83 -16.13
N VAL A 625 15.43 -2.37 -15.89
CA VAL A 625 14.24 -2.20 -16.73
C VAL A 625 13.46 -0.94 -16.34
N GLU A 626 13.72 -0.36 -15.17
CA GLU A 626 13.01 0.83 -14.73
C GLU A 626 13.26 2.01 -15.68
N LYS A 627 12.18 2.50 -16.27
CA LYS A 627 12.18 3.49 -17.35
C LYS A 627 12.33 4.92 -16.80
N GLU A 628 13.35 5.63 -17.25
CA GLU A 628 13.34 7.10 -17.23
C GLU A 628 12.77 7.63 -18.55
N LYS A 629 11.54 8.17 -18.51
CA LYS A 629 10.73 8.52 -19.69
C LYS A 629 11.30 9.63 -20.62
N GLN A 630 12.51 10.18 -20.39
CA GLN A 630 13.05 11.32 -21.17
C GLN A 630 14.60 11.31 -21.30
N SER A 631 15.16 10.19 -21.77
CA SER A 631 16.60 10.04 -22.03
C SER A 631 17.14 11.06 -23.05
N GLY A 632 16.34 11.38 -24.07
CA GLY A 632 16.71 12.14 -25.25
C GLY A 632 17.25 13.54 -24.97
N ALA A 633 16.73 14.21 -23.93
CA ALA A 633 17.12 15.56 -23.58
C ALA A 633 18.58 15.67 -23.10
N ALA A 634 19.16 14.59 -22.56
CA ALA A 634 20.57 14.56 -22.16
C ALA A 634 21.52 14.70 -23.37
N PHE A 635 21.14 14.16 -24.53
CA PHE A 635 21.99 14.18 -25.72
C PHE A 635 22.08 15.57 -26.36
N CYS A 636 21.07 16.43 -26.15
CA CYS A 636 21.15 17.84 -26.56
C CYS A 636 22.34 18.57 -25.91
N CYS A 637 22.78 18.15 -24.73
CA CYS A 637 23.92 18.77 -24.06
C CYS A 637 25.22 18.56 -24.85
N SER A 638 25.40 17.42 -25.52
CA SER A 638 26.60 17.17 -26.35
C SER A 638 26.66 18.10 -27.57
N CYS A 639 25.54 18.35 -28.24
CA CYS A 639 25.46 19.37 -29.30
C CYS A 639 25.74 20.78 -28.77
N VAL A 640 25.17 21.13 -27.62
CA VAL A 640 25.41 22.46 -27.01
C VAL A 640 26.90 22.64 -26.69
N VAL A 641 27.55 21.62 -26.13
CA VAL A 641 28.98 21.68 -25.82
C VAL A 641 29.82 21.85 -27.09
N LEU A 642 29.59 21.03 -28.13
CA LEU A 642 30.36 21.12 -29.38
C LEU A 642 30.16 22.45 -30.11
N LEU A 643 28.95 23.01 -30.09
CA LEU A 643 28.69 24.35 -30.64
C LEU A 643 29.46 25.45 -29.91
N PHE A 644 29.56 25.39 -28.59
CA PHE A 644 30.29 26.39 -27.83
C PHE A 644 31.81 26.19 -27.84
N THR A 645 32.31 24.95 -27.92
CA THR A 645 33.76 24.70 -28.09
C THR A 645 34.23 25.27 -29.41
N THR A 646 33.46 25.08 -30.49
CA THR A 646 33.82 25.58 -31.82
C THR A 646 33.64 27.08 -31.96
N LEU A 647 32.66 27.70 -31.28
CA LEU A 647 32.59 29.16 -31.17
C LEU A 647 33.81 29.74 -30.45
N MET A 648 34.28 29.08 -29.39
CA MET A 648 35.48 29.46 -28.66
C MET A 648 36.72 29.32 -29.54
N GLU A 649 36.87 28.21 -30.26
CA GLU A 649 37.97 27.98 -31.18
C GLU A 649 37.97 28.94 -32.37
N ALA A 650 36.79 29.25 -32.93
CA ALA A 650 36.64 30.25 -33.97
C ALA A 650 37.17 31.61 -33.49
N LEU A 651 36.89 32.00 -32.24
CA LEU A 651 37.41 33.24 -31.67
C LEU A 651 38.93 33.24 -31.57
N ILE A 652 39.56 32.15 -31.14
CA ILE A 652 41.02 32.06 -30.98
C ILE A 652 41.73 31.92 -32.33
N ASP A 653 41.22 31.07 -33.22
CA ASP A 653 41.83 30.62 -34.47
C ASP A 653 40.86 30.69 -35.66
N HIS A 654 40.53 31.91 -36.11
CA HIS A 654 39.59 32.11 -37.23
C HIS A 654 40.06 31.47 -38.55
N TRP A 655 41.37 31.21 -38.72
CA TRP A 655 41.98 30.73 -39.98
C TRP A 655 42.18 29.20 -40.03
N LEU A 656 41.81 28.46 -38.98
CA LEU A 656 41.96 27.01 -38.93
C LEU A 656 40.73 26.31 -39.52
N VAL A 657 40.71 26.19 -40.86
CA VAL A 657 39.60 25.57 -41.62
C VAL A 657 39.26 24.15 -41.12
N ALA A 658 40.25 23.41 -40.60
CA ALA A 658 40.06 22.08 -40.05
C ALA A 658 38.99 22.04 -38.94
N ASN A 659 38.99 23.01 -38.02
CA ASN A 659 38.04 23.06 -36.90
C ASN A 659 36.58 23.25 -37.36
N TYR A 660 36.38 23.96 -38.47
CA TYR A 660 35.05 24.10 -39.05
C TYR A 660 34.57 22.82 -39.73
N ILE A 661 35.49 22.02 -40.29
CA ILE A 661 35.18 20.73 -40.91
C ILE A 661 34.82 19.70 -39.83
N THR A 662 35.64 19.58 -38.79
CA THR A 662 35.39 18.70 -37.63
C THR A 662 34.10 19.10 -36.92
N PHE A 663 33.82 20.40 -36.75
CA PHE A 663 32.54 20.91 -36.26
C PHE A 663 31.37 20.44 -37.13
N ALA A 664 31.40 20.70 -38.44
CA ALA A 664 30.30 20.39 -39.33
C ALA A 664 30.00 18.88 -39.34
N VAL A 665 31.03 18.04 -39.38
CA VAL A 665 30.89 16.58 -39.34
C VAL A 665 30.38 16.12 -37.97
N GLY A 666 30.99 16.61 -36.89
CA GLY A 666 30.63 16.26 -35.51
C GLY A 666 29.19 16.65 -35.15
N GLU A 667 28.78 17.88 -35.46
CA GLU A 667 27.42 18.36 -35.22
C GLU A 667 26.38 17.60 -36.03
N VAL A 668 26.63 17.33 -37.32
CA VAL A 668 25.68 16.55 -38.13
C VAL A 668 25.47 15.17 -37.52
N LEU A 669 26.55 14.50 -37.10
CA LEU A 669 26.45 13.19 -36.45
C LEU A 669 25.72 13.26 -35.09
N LEU A 670 26.01 14.26 -34.26
CA LEU A 670 25.33 14.45 -32.98
C LEU A 670 23.85 14.84 -33.15
N LEU A 671 23.52 15.68 -34.12
CA LEU A 671 22.14 16.05 -34.46
C LEU A 671 21.34 14.84 -34.93
N VAL A 672 21.93 13.96 -35.74
CA VAL A 672 21.29 12.69 -36.13
C VAL A 672 21.00 11.83 -34.89
N LEU A 673 21.98 11.66 -34.00
CA LEU A 673 21.79 10.88 -32.76
C LEU A 673 20.72 11.50 -31.85
N THR A 674 20.72 12.83 -31.67
CA THR A 674 19.74 13.53 -30.84
C THR A 674 18.33 13.42 -31.44
N VAL A 675 18.14 13.68 -32.73
CA VAL A 675 16.82 13.56 -33.39
C VAL A 675 16.28 12.14 -33.28
N CYS A 676 17.11 11.12 -33.50
CA CYS A 676 16.71 9.71 -33.33
C CYS A 676 16.28 9.39 -31.88
N SER A 677 16.85 10.06 -30.88
CA SER A 677 16.50 9.87 -29.45
C SER A 677 15.30 10.72 -28.98
N LEU A 678 15.08 11.92 -29.56
CA LEU A 678 14.00 12.82 -29.18
C LEU A 678 12.66 12.51 -29.87
N ALA A 679 12.67 11.75 -30.96
CA ALA A 679 11.45 11.48 -31.73
C ALA A 679 10.34 10.80 -30.91
N ALA A 680 10.67 9.98 -29.91
CA ALA A 680 9.70 9.39 -28.98
C ALA A 680 8.98 10.42 -28.09
N ILE A 681 9.60 11.55 -27.80
CA ILE A 681 9.03 12.61 -26.95
C ILE A 681 7.97 13.41 -27.71
N PHE A 682 8.15 13.60 -29.02
CA PHE A 682 7.26 14.38 -29.88
C PHE A 682 6.68 13.54 -31.03
N PRO A 683 5.86 12.52 -30.73
CA PRO A 683 5.38 11.57 -31.74
C PRO A 683 4.48 12.20 -32.81
N ARG A 684 3.96 13.41 -32.55
CA ARG A 684 3.14 14.18 -33.50
C ARG A 684 3.97 14.89 -34.58
N ILE A 685 5.25 15.15 -34.31
CA ILE A 685 6.13 15.93 -35.19
C ILE A 685 6.91 15.01 -36.14
N PHE A 686 7.22 13.78 -35.69
CA PHE A 686 8.11 12.86 -36.40
C PHE A 686 7.36 11.69 -37.08
N PRO A 687 7.91 11.11 -38.17
CA PRO A 687 7.28 9.99 -38.85
C PRO A 687 7.19 8.75 -37.96
N LYS A 688 6.10 7.97 -38.09
CA LYS A 688 5.81 6.79 -37.25
C LYS A 688 6.96 5.77 -37.17
N LYS A 689 7.71 5.56 -38.26
CA LYS A 689 8.89 4.67 -38.28
C LYS A 689 10.03 5.18 -37.39
N LEU A 690 10.28 6.49 -37.39
CA LEU A 690 11.31 7.10 -36.55
C LEU A 690 10.89 7.09 -35.07
N VAL A 691 9.61 7.32 -34.77
CA VAL A 691 9.07 7.21 -33.41
C VAL A 691 9.18 5.75 -32.90
N SER A 692 8.87 4.76 -33.74
CA SER A 692 9.04 3.34 -33.41
C SER A 692 10.51 2.97 -33.16
N PHE A 693 11.42 3.49 -33.97
CA PHE A 693 12.86 3.28 -33.76
C PHE A 693 13.36 3.95 -32.48
N SER A 694 12.95 5.20 -32.23
CA SER A 694 13.26 5.95 -31.01
C SER A 694 12.76 5.26 -29.74
N THR A 695 11.52 4.76 -29.78
CA THR A 695 10.96 3.97 -28.67
C THR A 695 11.69 2.65 -28.47
N TRP A 696 12.14 1.98 -29.54
CA TRP A 696 12.99 0.78 -29.43
C TRP A 696 14.33 1.08 -28.75
N ILE A 697 15.00 2.19 -29.11
CA ILE A 697 16.24 2.65 -28.45
C ILE A 697 15.97 2.87 -26.95
N ASP A 698 14.87 3.54 -26.61
CA ASP A 698 14.51 3.79 -25.21
C ASP A 698 14.23 2.51 -24.42
N HIS A 699 13.60 1.51 -25.05
CA HIS A 699 13.29 0.22 -24.43
C HIS A 699 14.52 -0.69 -24.28
N THR A 700 15.51 -0.58 -25.15
CA THR A 700 16.67 -1.48 -25.15
C THR A 700 17.87 -0.85 -24.46
N ARG A 701 18.20 -1.34 -23.26
CA ARG A 701 19.31 -0.83 -22.43
C ARG A 701 20.63 -0.77 -23.18
N TRP A 702 20.97 -1.84 -23.91
CA TRP A 702 22.22 -1.92 -24.65
C TRP A 702 22.27 -0.87 -25.77
N ALA A 703 21.20 -0.71 -26.56
CA ALA A 703 21.15 0.29 -27.62
C ALA A 703 21.29 1.71 -27.06
N ARG A 704 20.56 2.03 -25.99
CA ARG A 704 20.64 3.34 -25.33
C ARG A 704 22.04 3.66 -24.80
N ASN A 705 22.70 2.69 -24.16
CA ASN A 705 24.08 2.84 -23.71
C ASN A 705 25.02 3.03 -24.89
N THR A 706 24.83 2.30 -25.98
CA THR A 706 25.62 2.45 -27.21
C THR A 706 25.46 3.83 -27.83
N TRP A 707 24.24 4.38 -27.86
CA TRP A 707 23.98 5.74 -28.34
C TRP A 707 24.68 6.80 -27.49
N ALA A 708 24.65 6.63 -26.16
CA ALA A 708 25.35 7.51 -25.24
C ALA A 708 26.88 7.45 -25.39
N MET A 709 27.43 6.24 -25.56
CA MET A 709 28.86 6.07 -25.83
C MET A 709 29.24 6.68 -27.18
N ALA A 710 28.41 6.52 -28.22
CA ALA A 710 28.65 7.09 -29.55
C ALA A 710 28.67 8.63 -29.52
N ALA A 711 27.72 9.27 -28.82
CA ALA A 711 27.68 10.73 -28.71
C ALA A 711 28.93 11.30 -28.04
N ILE A 712 29.37 10.70 -26.93
CA ILE A 712 30.61 11.12 -26.26
C ILE A 712 31.82 10.82 -27.13
N PHE A 713 31.88 9.67 -27.79
CA PHE A 713 32.97 9.33 -28.69
C PHE A 713 33.13 10.37 -29.81
N ILE A 714 32.03 10.77 -30.46
CA ILE A 714 32.03 11.80 -31.51
C ILE A 714 32.57 13.13 -30.96
N LEU A 715 32.07 13.58 -29.81
CA LEU A 715 32.52 14.81 -29.16
C LEU A 715 34.04 14.76 -28.91
N THR A 716 34.54 13.66 -28.35
CA THR A 716 35.95 13.51 -28.00
C THR A 716 36.86 13.39 -29.20
N MET A 717 36.37 12.77 -30.28
CA MET A 717 37.12 12.68 -31.53
C MET A 717 37.19 14.03 -32.22
N ALA A 718 36.12 14.84 -32.18
CA ALA A 718 36.18 16.22 -32.66
C ALA A 718 37.26 17.00 -31.89
N ASP A 719 37.21 17.00 -30.55
CA ASP A 719 38.20 17.69 -29.71
C ASP A 719 39.65 17.25 -30.01
N ILE A 720 39.90 15.95 -30.18
CA ILE A 720 41.24 15.42 -30.48
C ILE A 720 41.68 15.80 -31.90
N MET A 721 40.78 15.75 -32.89
CA MET A 721 41.10 16.16 -34.26
C MET A 721 41.40 17.65 -34.35
N ASP A 722 40.72 18.49 -33.57
CA ASP A 722 40.97 19.94 -33.49
C ASP A 722 42.37 20.19 -32.90
N MET A 723 42.73 19.48 -31.83
CA MET A 723 44.08 19.53 -31.28
C MET A 723 45.14 19.06 -32.28
N LEU A 724 44.94 17.95 -32.99
CA LEU A 724 45.94 17.43 -33.93
C LEU A 724 46.07 18.29 -35.20
N SER A 725 45.00 18.95 -35.64
CA SER A 725 44.98 19.80 -36.84
C SER A 725 45.87 21.03 -36.71
N CYS A 726 46.03 21.57 -35.49
CA CYS A 726 46.98 22.65 -35.19
C CYS A 726 48.45 22.24 -35.47
N MET A 727 48.82 20.97 -35.29
CA MET A 727 50.20 20.49 -35.45
C MET A 727 50.70 20.53 -36.91
N SER A 728 49.82 20.27 -37.87
CA SER A 728 50.19 20.19 -39.30
C SER A 728 50.74 21.51 -39.87
N ARG A 729 50.63 22.63 -39.14
CA ARG A 729 51.10 23.96 -39.55
C ARG A 729 52.34 24.43 -38.78
N VAL A 730 52.90 23.63 -37.88
CA VAL A 730 54.11 23.99 -37.11
C VAL A 730 55.37 23.68 -37.93
N PRO A 731 56.23 24.67 -38.26
CA PRO A 731 57.48 24.40 -38.98
C PRO A 731 58.45 23.59 -38.11
N ALA A 732 59.08 22.58 -38.72
CA ALA A 732 60.01 21.67 -38.06
C ALA A 732 61.18 22.43 -37.38
N PRO A 733 61.64 21.99 -36.19
CA PRO A 733 62.79 22.58 -35.53
C PRO A 733 64.07 22.26 -36.31
N GLY A 734 64.46 23.13 -37.25
CA GLY A 734 65.73 22.97 -37.99
C GLY A 734 65.90 23.74 -39.29
N SER A 735 64.85 24.30 -39.91
CA SER A 735 65.01 25.05 -41.18
C SER A 735 65.35 26.52 -40.96
N LEU A 736 66.53 26.78 -40.39
CA LEU A 736 67.21 28.08 -40.41
C LEU A 736 68.34 28.01 -41.45
N THR A 737 68.00 27.83 -42.72
CA THR A 737 68.87 28.31 -43.80
C THR A 737 68.42 29.71 -44.14
N LEU A 738 69.25 30.70 -43.81
CA LEU A 738 69.15 32.07 -44.33
C LEU A 738 68.95 32.02 -45.85
N PRO A 739 67.91 32.63 -46.42
CA PRO A 739 67.96 33.12 -47.79
C PRO A 739 68.31 34.61 -47.73
N SER A 740 69.48 34.92 -48.28
CA SER A 740 69.88 36.24 -48.71
C SER A 740 68.84 36.89 -49.63
N SER A 741 68.56 38.16 -49.36
CA SER A 741 68.13 39.21 -50.29
C SER A 741 67.07 38.93 -51.37
N SER A 742 66.01 39.74 -51.27
CA SER A 742 65.19 40.35 -52.32
C SER A 742 63.85 39.71 -52.72
N SER A 743 62.84 40.59 -52.69
CA SER A 743 61.50 40.57 -53.29
C SER A 743 60.41 39.63 -52.73
N SER A 744 59.47 40.29 -52.02
CA SER A 744 58.02 40.03 -52.01
C SER A 744 57.53 38.62 -51.66
N SER A 745 57.44 38.35 -50.36
CA SER A 745 56.42 37.47 -49.76
C SER A 745 56.01 37.99 -48.38
N SER A 746 55.25 39.09 -48.39
CA SER A 746 54.44 39.49 -47.24
C SER A 746 53.46 38.38 -46.86
N SER A 747 53.35 38.09 -45.55
CA SER A 747 52.27 37.34 -44.86
C SER A 747 52.39 35.82 -44.66
N LEU A 748 53.48 35.31 -44.09
CA LEU A 748 53.47 33.97 -43.48
C LEU A 748 54.29 33.87 -42.17
N SER A 749 54.28 34.93 -41.35
CA SER A 749 54.97 34.93 -40.04
C SER A 749 54.15 35.48 -38.87
N GLY A 750 52.86 35.77 -39.07
CA GLY A 750 51.95 36.17 -38.00
C GLY A 750 50.57 35.54 -38.23
N HIS A 751 49.97 35.00 -37.17
CA HIS A 751 48.63 34.36 -37.08
C HIS A 751 48.57 32.83 -37.12
N VAL A 752 49.16 32.18 -36.11
CA VAL A 752 48.70 30.86 -35.63
C VAL A 752 48.30 31.04 -34.16
N GLY A 753 47.01 31.19 -33.86
CA GLY A 753 46.49 31.48 -32.52
C GLY A 753 46.56 30.29 -31.55
N CYS A 754 46.54 29.05 -32.04
CA CYS A 754 46.65 27.84 -31.21
C CYS A 754 48.01 27.75 -30.51
N PHE A 755 49.07 28.27 -31.15
CA PHE A 755 50.41 28.35 -30.57
C PHE A 755 50.48 29.34 -29.39
N ASN A 756 49.78 30.48 -29.51
CA ASN A 756 49.81 31.54 -28.51
C ASN A 756 48.94 31.21 -27.28
N ASN A 757 47.90 30.38 -27.45
CA ASN A 757 46.92 30.10 -26.41
C ASN A 757 46.52 28.60 -26.32
N PRO A 758 47.48 27.67 -26.09
CA PRO A 758 47.21 26.23 -26.11
C PRO A 758 46.32 25.74 -24.94
N LYS A 759 46.22 26.49 -23.84
CA LYS A 759 45.41 26.11 -22.65
C LYS A 759 43.92 25.99 -22.97
N TYR A 760 43.38 26.76 -23.92
CA TYR A 760 41.96 26.72 -24.28
C TYR A 760 41.52 25.38 -24.89
N TYR A 761 42.38 24.76 -25.70
CA TYR A 761 42.15 23.42 -26.23
C TYR A 761 42.22 22.33 -25.16
N SER A 762 42.91 22.56 -24.04
CA SER A 762 42.81 21.67 -22.87
C SER A 762 41.52 21.89 -22.06
N TYR A 763 40.88 23.06 -22.15
CA TYR A 763 39.59 23.33 -21.49
C TYR A 763 38.41 22.70 -22.24
N THR A 764 38.51 22.42 -23.54
CA THR A 764 37.45 21.68 -24.27
C THR A 764 37.27 20.26 -23.70
N ALA A 765 38.37 19.59 -23.30
CA ALA A 765 38.32 18.32 -22.59
C ALA A 765 37.53 18.39 -21.27
N VAL A 766 37.59 19.52 -20.56
CA VAL A 766 36.79 19.75 -19.33
C VAL A 766 35.31 19.86 -19.66
N LEU A 767 34.94 20.56 -20.74
CA LEU A 767 33.56 20.64 -21.21
C LEU A 767 33.04 19.27 -21.68
N ALA A 768 33.88 18.44 -22.31
CA ALA A 768 33.56 17.06 -22.66
C ALA A 768 33.32 16.19 -21.41
N LEU A 769 34.15 16.33 -20.36
CA LEU A 769 33.90 15.69 -19.07
C LEU A 769 32.57 16.13 -18.46
N MET A 770 32.21 17.42 -18.52
CA MET A 770 30.90 17.91 -18.08
C MET A 770 29.75 17.26 -18.86
N ALA A 771 29.87 17.13 -20.18
CA ALA A 771 28.86 16.46 -21.01
C ALA A 771 28.63 15.00 -20.57
N THR A 772 29.68 14.25 -20.20
CA THR A 772 29.53 12.87 -19.71
C THR A 772 28.73 12.77 -18.40
N THR A 773 28.81 13.78 -17.52
CA THR A 773 28.04 13.79 -16.27
C THR A 773 26.53 13.86 -16.50
N MET A 774 26.11 14.50 -17.61
CA MET A 774 24.71 14.71 -17.99
C MET A 774 23.97 13.45 -18.45
N LEU A 775 24.70 12.36 -18.74
CA LEU A 775 24.12 11.08 -19.14
C LEU A 775 23.45 10.37 -17.95
N VAL A 776 22.27 10.83 -17.51
CA VAL A 776 21.62 10.37 -16.25
C VAL A 776 21.41 8.85 -16.19
N GLN A 777 21.20 8.20 -17.33
CA GLN A 777 20.78 6.79 -17.42
C GLN A 777 21.92 5.78 -17.52
N VAL A 778 23.14 6.28 -17.74
CA VAL A 778 24.33 5.45 -17.89
C VAL A 778 24.88 5.16 -16.49
N SER A 779 25.18 3.89 -16.20
CA SER A 779 25.80 3.51 -14.93
C SER A 779 27.12 4.26 -14.72
N HIS A 780 27.46 4.57 -13.47
CA HIS A 780 28.70 5.25 -13.12
C HIS A 780 29.96 4.50 -13.59
N MET A 781 29.89 3.17 -13.74
CA MET A 781 30.97 2.36 -14.31
C MET A 781 31.25 2.69 -15.77
N VAL A 782 30.20 2.86 -16.58
CA VAL A 782 30.36 3.28 -17.99
C VAL A 782 30.78 4.76 -18.06
N LYS A 783 30.27 5.60 -17.16
CA LYS A 783 30.72 7.01 -17.07
C LYS A 783 32.21 7.11 -16.76
N VAL A 784 32.71 6.36 -15.77
CA VAL A 784 34.13 6.43 -15.40
C VAL A 784 35.02 5.90 -16.52
N THR A 785 34.61 4.86 -17.26
CA THR A 785 35.38 4.39 -18.42
C THR A 785 35.45 5.44 -19.52
N LEU A 786 34.34 6.15 -19.79
CA LEU A 786 34.33 7.25 -20.77
C LEU A 786 35.20 8.42 -20.28
N MET A 787 35.04 8.85 -19.02
CA MET A 787 35.84 9.93 -18.46
C MET A 787 37.35 9.61 -18.43
N LEU A 788 37.72 8.37 -18.13
CA LEU A 788 39.11 7.90 -18.21
C LEU A 788 39.62 7.92 -19.65
N LEU A 789 38.83 7.50 -20.62
CA LEU A 789 39.19 7.56 -22.05
C LEU A 789 39.48 9.00 -22.49
N ILE A 790 38.59 9.95 -22.13
CA ILE A 790 38.77 11.38 -22.42
C ILE A 790 40.06 11.91 -21.82
N THR A 791 40.26 11.67 -20.52
CA THR A 791 41.41 12.16 -19.77
C THR A 791 42.72 11.55 -20.29
N THR A 792 42.71 10.27 -20.65
CA THR A 792 43.90 9.58 -21.15
C THR A 792 44.25 10.05 -22.56
N ALA A 793 43.26 10.16 -23.45
CA ALA A 793 43.50 10.60 -24.83
C ALA A 793 44.00 12.05 -24.88
N THR A 794 43.35 12.96 -24.16
CA THR A 794 43.78 14.37 -24.04
C THR A 794 45.13 14.49 -23.32
N GLY A 795 45.38 13.64 -22.31
CA GLY A 795 46.67 13.55 -21.63
C GLY A 795 47.82 13.12 -22.55
N ILE A 796 47.60 12.10 -23.39
CA ILE A 796 48.58 11.64 -24.39
C ILE A 796 48.88 12.76 -25.38
N VAL A 797 47.84 13.44 -25.88
CA VAL A 797 48.03 14.58 -26.80
C VAL A 797 48.84 15.69 -26.14
N ASN A 798 48.51 16.09 -24.91
CA ASN A 798 49.22 17.14 -24.19
C ASN A 798 50.69 16.81 -23.89
N ILE A 799 51.00 15.55 -23.55
CA ILE A 799 52.35 15.13 -23.12
C ILE A 799 53.26 14.80 -24.32
N TYR A 800 52.72 14.16 -25.36
CA TYR A 800 53.50 13.66 -26.50
C TYR A 800 53.32 14.53 -27.73
N SER A 801 52.09 14.66 -28.23
CA SER A 801 51.79 15.34 -29.50
C SER A 801 52.03 16.85 -29.43
N TRP A 802 51.63 17.48 -28.32
CA TRP A 802 51.71 18.93 -28.11
C TRP A 802 52.91 19.34 -27.26
N ARG A 803 53.86 18.42 -27.04
CA ARG A 803 55.07 18.68 -26.25
C ARG A 803 55.78 19.95 -26.69
N ASP A 804 56.07 20.07 -27.98
CA ASP A 804 56.81 21.22 -28.53
C ASP A 804 56.00 22.53 -28.46
N ILE A 805 54.67 22.45 -28.59
CA ILE A 805 53.78 23.61 -28.51
C ILE A 805 53.77 24.15 -27.08
N PHE A 806 53.55 23.29 -26.09
CA PHE A 806 53.59 23.68 -24.68
C PHE A 806 54.98 24.12 -24.22
N ASP A 807 56.04 23.43 -24.65
CA ASP A 807 57.41 23.80 -24.28
C ASP A 807 57.78 25.18 -24.86
N ARG A 808 57.38 25.48 -26.11
CA ARG A 808 57.59 26.82 -26.70
C ARG A 808 56.72 27.89 -26.06
N TYR A 809 55.47 27.59 -25.75
CA TYR A 809 54.57 28.48 -25.00
C TYR A 809 55.16 28.85 -23.63
N ASP A 810 55.64 27.86 -22.87
CA ASP A 810 56.28 28.08 -21.58
C ASP A 810 57.60 28.88 -21.73
N THR A 811 58.36 28.65 -22.82
CA THR A 811 59.60 29.40 -23.13
C THR A 811 59.30 30.87 -23.41
N ALA A 812 58.28 31.14 -24.22
CA ALA A 812 57.89 32.50 -24.58
C ALA A 812 57.34 33.29 -23.38
N ARG A 813 56.68 32.58 -22.45
CA ARG A 813 56.01 33.18 -21.30
C ARG A 813 56.91 33.41 -20.10
N PHE A 814 57.84 32.49 -19.80
CA PHE A 814 58.60 32.48 -18.55
C PHE A 814 60.12 32.61 -18.74
N GLN A 815 60.58 33.31 -19.79
CA GLN A 815 61.99 33.40 -20.23
C GLN A 815 63.04 33.25 -19.11
N ASP A 816 62.99 34.05 -18.04
CA ASP A 816 63.97 34.03 -16.94
C ASP A 816 63.60 33.16 -15.72
N TYR A 817 62.36 32.65 -15.63
CA TYR A 817 61.80 31.95 -14.45
C TYR A 817 61.44 30.47 -14.71
N ARG A 818 61.89 29.91 -15.84
CA ARG A 818 61.51 28.56 -16.31
C ARG A 818 61.83 27.43 -15.31
N SER A 819 62.90 27.55 -14.51
CA SER A 819 63.29 26.56 -13.49
C SER A 819 62.38 26.55 -12.26
N HIS A 820 61.49 27.53 -12.12
CA HIS A 820 60.68 27.78 -10.92
C HIS A 820 59.17 27.55 -11.12
N MET A 821 58.74 27.01 -12.27
CA MET A 821 57.35 26.62 -12.50
C MET A 821 57.19 25.22 -13.10
N VAL A 822 56.11 24.54 -12.72
CA VAL A 822 55.73 23.25 -13.30
C VAL A 822 55.33 23.47 -14.77
N PRO A 823 55.85 22.67 -15.73
CA PRO A 823 55.50 22.79 -17.14
C PRO A 823 53.99 22.74 -17.39
N SER A 824 53.49 23.59 -18.29
CA SER A 824 52.04 23.72 -18.57
C SER A 824 51.41 22.42 -19.05
N LYS A 825 52.16 21.59 -19.77
CA LYS A 825 51.71 20.25 -20.21
C LYS A 825 51.38 19.30 -19.04
N ILE A 826 52.09 19.43 -17.92
CA ILE A 826 51.83 18.62 -16.71
C ILE A 826 50.70 19.26 -15.89
N THR A 827 50.68 20.59 -15.77
CA THR A 827 49.64 21.27 -14.98
C THR A 827 48.25 21.10 -15.56
N MET A 828 48.10 21.17 -16.89
CA MET A 828 46.82 20.97 -17.58
C MET A 828 46.34 19.51 -17.50
N THR A 829 47.24 18.54 -17.66
CA THR A 829 46.87 17.11 -17.59
C THR A 829 46.46 16.68 -16.19
N VAL A 830 47.17 17.14 -15.16
CA VAL A 830 46.81 16.86 -13.76
C VAL A 830 45.51 17.58 -13.37
N MET A 831 45.26 18.80 -13.87
CA MET A 831 43.99 19.51 -13.68
C MET A 831 42.80 18.70 -14.23
N ILE A 832 42.89 18.22 -15.47
CA ILE A 832 41.83 17.38 -16.09
C ILE A 832 41.63 16.10 -15.28
N LEU A 833 42.71 15.47 -14.78
CA LEU A 833 42.63 14.28 -13.92
C LEU A 833 41.85 14.54 -12.62
N ILE A 834 42.10 15.66 -11.94
CA ILE A 834 41.40 16.01 -10.69
C ILE A 834 39.92 16.31 -10.94
N MET A 835 39.61 17.02 -12.02
CA MET A 835 38.23 17.27 -12.42
C MET A 835 37.51 15.96 -12.77
N MET A 836 38.20 15.01 -13.42
CA MET A 836 37.67 13.67 -13.67
C MET A 836 37.37 12.92 -12.37
N VAL A 837 38.30 12.90 -11.41
CA VAL A 837 38.08 12.26 -10.09
C VAL A 837 36.89 12.88 -9.36
N SER A 838 36.75 14.20 -9.43
CA SER A 838 35.63 14.94 -8.86
C SER A 838 34.29 14.52 -9.47
N PHE A 839 34.19 14.52 -10.81
CA PHE A 839 32.98 14.11 -11.51
C PHE A 839 32.67 12.61 -11.37
N TYR A 840 33.68 11.75 -11.22
CA TYR A 840 33.50 10.34 -10.87
C TYR A 840 32.83 10.21 -9.50
N TYR A 841 33.34 10.91 -8.48
CA TYR A 841 32.78 10.87 -7.14
C TYR A 841 31.32 11.34 -7.12
N PHE A 842 31.00 12.44 -7.83
CA PHE A 842 29.62 12.89 -8.00
C PHE A 842 28.75 11.88 -8.76
N SER A 843 29.23 11.31 -9.86
CA SER A 843 28.49 10.32 -10.65
C SER A 843 28.15 9.07 -9.83
N ARG A 844 29.08 8.61 -8.98
CA ARG A 844 28.88 7.50 -8.04
C ARG A 844 27.84 7.87 -6.96
N HIS A 845 27.89 9.10 -6.43
CA HIS A 845 26.93 9.58 -5.45
C HIS A 845 25.50 9.62 -6.02
N VAL A 846 25.33 10.14 -7.25
CA VAL A 846 24.03 10.20 -7.93
C VAL A 846 23.44 8.80 -8.18
N GLU A 847 24.25 7.82 -8.61
CA GLU A 847 23.75 6.45 -8.79
C GLU A 847 23.35 5.81 -7.46
N LYS A 848 24.12 6.03 -6.39
CA LYS A 848 23.77 5.54 -5.05
C LYS A 848 22.39 6.06 -4.64
N LEU A 849 22.12 7.36 -4.84
CA LEU A 849 20.82 7.96 -4.55
C LEU A 849 19.68 7.40 -5.42
N ALA A 850 19.94 7.12 -6.69
CA ALA A 850 18.93 6.53 -7.59
C ALA A 850 18.54 5.11 -7.16
N ARG A 851 19.53 4.27 -6.81
CA ARG A 851 19.31 2.90 -6.33
C ARG A 851 18.52 2.86 -5.02
N THR A 852 18.75 3.83 -4.13
CA THR A 852 18.04 3.89 -2.85
C THR A 852 16.59 4.33 -3.05
N LEU A 853 16.34 5.25 -3.98
CA LEU A 853 14.98 5.64 -4.37
C LEU A 853 14.19 4.44 -4.93
N PHE A 854 14.84 3.62 -5.76
CA PHE A 854 14.23 2.42 -6.33
C PHE A 854 13.83 1.38 -5.26
N LEU A 855 14.69 1.12 -4.28
CA LEU A 855 14.36 0.19 -3.19
C LEU A 855 13.12 0.64 -2.40
N TRP A 856 12.98 1.94 -2.16
CA TRP A 856 11.78 2.47 -1.50
C TRP A 856 10.51 2.27 -2.31
N LYS A 857 10.61 2.41 -3.63
CA LYS A 857 9.49 2.18 -4.54
C LYS A 857 9.04 0.71 -4.54
N ILE A 858 9.99 -0.24 -4.53
CA ILE A 858 9.66 -1.67 -4.42
C ILE A 858 9.02 -2.00 -3.08
N GLU A 859 9.58 -1.53 -1.96
CA GLU A 859 9.03 -1.79 -0.62
C GLU A 859 7.57 -1.33 -0.54
N VAL A 860 7.27 -0.13 -1.02
CA VAL A 860 5.89 0.37 -1.11
C VAL A 860 5.00 -0.57 -1.93
N HIS A 861 5.48 -1.02 -3.08
CA HIS A 861 4.70 -1.87 -3.97
C HIS A 861 4.42 -3.23 -3.32
N GLU A 862 5.38 -3.81 -2.61
CA GLU A 862 5.23 -5.06 -1.88
C GLU A 862 4.22 -4.92 -0.73
N GLN A 863 4.27 -3.81 0.01
CA GLN A 863 3.27 -3.51 1.05
C GLN A 863 1.88 -3.34 0.45
N LYS A 864 1.77 -2.67 -0.70
CA LYS A 864 0.50 -2.51 -1.44
C LYS A 864 -0.09 -3.86 -1.83
N GLU A 865 0.73 -4.75 -2.36
CA GLU A 865 0.33 -6.10 -2.78
C GLU A 865 -0.15 -6.93 -1.58
N LYS A 866 0.59 -6.92 -0.47
CA LYS A 866 0.20 -7.59 0.79
C LYS A 866 -1.14 -7.10 1.33
N VAL A 867 -1.39 -5.79 1.33
CA VAL A 867 -2.68 -5.26 1.81
C VAL A 867 -3.82 -5.59 0.84
N TYR A 868 -3.56 -5.58 -0.47
CA TYR A 868 -4.56 -5.97 -1.47
C TYR A 868 -4.94 -7.45 -1.37
N GLU A 869 -3.97 -8.34 -1.15
CA GLU A 869 -4.24 -9.76 -0.87
C GLU A 869 -5.07 -9.93 0.40
N MET A 870 -4.66 -9.28 1.50
CA MET A 870 -5.41 -9.32 2.75
C MET A 870 -6.86 -8.83 2.57
N ARG A 871 -7.07 -7.76 1.80
CA ARG A 871 -8.40 -7.25 1.45
C ARG A 871 -9.23 -8.30 0.71
N ARG A 872 -8.64 -8.96 -0.29
CA ARG A 872 -9.31 -10.00 -1.08
C ARG A 872 -9.75 -11.17 -0.19
N TRP A 873 -8.89 -11.62 0.73
CA TRP A 873 -9.23 -12.69 1.67
C TRP A 873 -10.32 -12.28 2.65
N ASN A 874 -10.24 -11.06 3.22
CA ASN A 874 -11.26 -10.55 4.13
C ASN A 874 -12.62 -10.38 3.43
N GLU A 875 -12.64 -9.89 2.18
CA GLU A 875 -13.86 -9.76 1.38
C GLU A 875 -14.48 -11.13 1.06
N ALA A 876 -13.66 -12.13 0.72
CA ALA A 876 -14.11 -13.50 0.53
C ALA A 876 -14.74 -14.10 1.81
N LEU A 877 -14.18 -13.79 2.98
CA LEU A 877 -14.74 -14.21 4.27
C LEU A 877 -16.10 -13.56 4.56
N VAL A 878 -16.19 -12.23 4.39
CA VAL A 878 -17.42 -11.47 4.66
C VAL A 878 -18.56 -11.90 3.73
N THR A 879 -18.27 -12.13 2.44
CA THR A 879 -19.26 -12.59 1.45
C THR A 879 -19.71 -14.03 1.69
N ASN A 880 -18.90 -14.88 2.34
CA ASN A 880 -19.35 -16.20 2.80
C ASN A 880 -20.33 -16.06 3.98
N MET A 881 -20.06 -15.15 4.93
CA MET A 881 -20.89 -14.95 6.13
C MET A 881 -22.25 -14.28 5.85
N LEU A 882 -22.29 -13.26 4.99
CA LEU A 882 -23.49 -12.46 4.70
C LEU A 882 -23.96 -12.66 3.25
N PRO A 883 -25.27 -12.58 2.95
CA PRO A 883 -25.74 -12.62 1.56
C PRO A 883 -25.07 -11.55 0.71
N GLU A 884 -24.76 -11.87 -0.55
CA GLU A 884 -23.93 -11.02 -1.41
C GLU A 884 -24.49 -9.58 -1.52
N HIS A 885 -25.81 -9.44 -1.67
CA HIS A 885 -26.48 -8.15 -1.72
C HIS A 885 -26.40 -7.37 -0.39
N VAL A 886 -26.37 -8.05 0.75
CA VAL A 886 -26.18 -7.47 2.08
C VAL A 886 -24.72 -7.09 2.30
N ALA A 887 -23.78 -7.96 1.94
CA ALA A 887 -22.34 -7.71 2.06
C ALA A 887 -21.93 -6.45 1.29
N ARG A 888 -22.45 -6.24 0.07
CA ARG A 888 -22.21 -5.00 -0.71
C ARG A 888 -22.75 -3.74 -0.02
N HIS A 889 -23.86 -3.84 0.71
CA HIS A 889 -24.39 -2.70 1.48
C HIS A 889 -23.41 -2.26 2.58
N PHE A 890 -22.81 -3.20 3.30
CA PHE A 890 -21.82 -2.93 4.36
C PHE A 890 -20.42 -2.59 3.82
N LEU A 891 -20.00 -3.19 2.71
CA LEU A 891 -18.66 -2.95 2.13
C LEU A 891 -18.60 -1.69 1.25
N GLY A 892 -19.74 -1.21 0.72
CA GLY A 892 -19.79 -0.16 -0.30
C GLY A 892 -19.91 1.28 0.18
N SER A 893 -19.93 1.58 1.48
CA SER A 893 -20.36 2.91 1.96
C SER A 893 -19.74 3.36 3.29
N LYS A 894 -18.72 4.25 3.22
CA LYS A 894 -18.11 4.93 4.40
C LYS A 894 -19.08 5.80 5.24
N LYS A 895 -20.28 6.12 4.75
CA LYS A 895 -21.22 7.08 5.37
C LYS A 895 -22.53 6.47 5.88
N ARG A 896 -22.69 5.14 5.84
CA ARG A 896 -23.95 4.46 6.21
C ARG A 896 -23.80 3.44 7.35
N ASP A 897 -22.75 3.56 8.17
CA ASP A 897 -22.52 2.67 9.32
C ASP A 897 -23.64 2.75 10.39
N GLU A 898 -24.53 3.74 10.31
CA GLU A 898 -25.70 3.88 11.19
C GLU A 898 -27.03 3.42 10.56
N GLU A 899 -27.08 3.10 9.26
CA GLU A 899 -28.33 2.75 8.57
C GLU A 899 -28.57 1.23 8.65
N LEU A 900 -29.57 0.84 9.44
CA LEU A 900 -29.95 -0.56 9.64
C LEU A 900 -30.51 -1.15 8.34
N TYR A 901 -29.96 -2.28 7.90
CA TYR A 901 -30.50 -3.00 6.76
C TYR A 901 -31.82 -3.68 7.15
N SER A 902 -32.92 -3.30 6.50
CA SER A 902 -34.22 -3.96 6.64
C SER A 902 -34.95 -3.99 5.29
N GLN A 903 -35.51 -5.13 4.92
CA GLN A 903 -36.27 -5.31 3.68
C GLN A 903 -37.46 -6.25 3.90
N SER A 904 -38.64 -5.83 3.46
CA SER A 904 -39.84 -6.67 3.46
C SER A 904 -39.96 -7.41 2.12
N TYR A 905 -40.31 -8.69 2.20
CA TYR A 905 -40.52 -9.56 1.05
C TYR A 905 -41.91 -10.18 1.17
N GLU A 906 -42.69 -10.13 0.10
CA GLU A 906 -44.07 -10.64 0.12
C GLU A 906 -44.17 -12.10 -0.36
N GLU A 907 -43.22 -12.54 -1.20
CA GLU A 907 -43.26 -13.82 -1.91
C GLU A 907 -41.98 -14.60 -1.65
N ILE A 908 -41.97 -15.37 -0.55
CA ILE A 908 -40.82 -16.19 -0.17
C ILE A 908 -41.26 -17.62 0.14
N GLY A 909 -40.41 -18.57 -0.22
CA GLY A 909 -40.47 -19.94 0.25
C GLY A 909 -39.50 -20.14 1.41
N VAL A 910 -39.95 -20.74 2.51
CA VAL A 910 -39.10 -21.06 3.68
C VAL A 910 -39.10 -22.56 3.92
N MET A 911 -37.91 -23.11 4.15
CA MET A 911 -37.69 -24.52 4.44
C MET A 911 -36.92 -24.71 5.75
N PHE A 912 -37.39 -25.64 6.57
CA PHE A 912 -36.64 -26.22 7.69
C PHE A 912 -36.45 -27.72 7.44
N ALA A 913 -35.21 -28.19 7.47
CA ALA A 913 -34.85 -29.59 7.31
C ALA A 913 -34.03 -30.06 8.52
N SER A 914 -34.57 -30.92 9.36
CA SER A 914 -33.88 -31.46 10.54
C SER A 914 -33.46 -32.92 10.34
N ILE A 915 -32.45 -33.34 11.10
CA ILE A 915 -32.04 -34.75 11.26
C ILE A 915 -32.34 -35.15 12.71
N PRO A 916 -33.55 -35.66 13.02
CA PRO A 916 -33.96 -35.89 14.40
C PRO A 916 -33.14 -36.99 15.10
N ASN A 917 -32.85 -38.07 14.38
CA ASN A 917 -32.11 -39.22 14.90
C ASN A 917 -30.60 -38.97 15.03
N PHE A 918 -30.12 -37.77 14.72
CA PHE A 918 -28.75 -37.37 15.06
C PHE A 918 -28.57 -37.24 16.58
N SER A 919 -29.62 -36.87 17.31
CA SER A 919 -29.57 -36.78 18.78
C SER A 919 -29.28 -38.13 19.45
N ASP A 920 -29.78 -39.23 18.88
CA ASP A 920 -29.51 -40.59 19.35
C ASP A 920 -28.09 -41.07 18.99
N PHE A 921 -27.52 -40.53 17.91
CA PHE A 921 -26.16 -40.83 17.46
C PHE A 921 -25.10 -40.03 18.24
N TYR A 922 -25.45 -38.84 18.70
CA TYR A 922 -24.53 -37.95 19.40
C TYR A 922 -24.21 -38.47 20.80
N THR A 923 -22.95 -38.78 21.05
CA THR A 923 -22.45 -39.24 22.34
C THR A 923 -21.16 -38.50 22.71
N GLU A 924 -21.09 -37.99 23.94
CA GLU A 924 -19.94 -37.22 24.45
C GLU A 924 -18.90 -38.12 25.15
N GLU A 925 -18.89 -39.43 24.84
CA GLU A 925 -17.94 -40.37 25.41
C GLU A 925 -16.49 -40.03 25.00
N SER A 926 -15.53 -40.43 25.84
CA SER A 926 -14.10 -40.19 25.58
C SER A 926 -13.61 -40.86 24.29
N ILE A 927 -14.25 -41.96 23.87
CA ILE A 927 -13.99 -42.65 22.60
C ILE A 927 -14.29 -41.73 21.40
N ASN A 928 -15.28 -40.85 21.52
CA ASN A 928 -15.69 -39.90 20.49
C ASN A 928 -15.04 -38.52 20.66
N ASN A 929 -13.92 -38.45 21.39
CA ASN A 929 -13.22 -37.20 21.71
C ASN A 929 -14.16 -36.13 22.30
N GLY A 930 -15.11 -36.55 23.14
CA GLY A 930 -16.09 -35.65 23.74
C GLY A 930 -17.13 -35.09 22.77
N GLY A 931 -17.48 -35.84 21.71
CA GLY A 931 -18.52 -35.49 20.74
C GLY A 931 -18.02 -34.84 19.44
N ILE A 932 -16.71 -34.60 19.31
CA ILE A 932 -16.10 -33.96 18.13
C ILE A 932 -16.26 -34.83 16.88
N GLU A 933 -16.07 -36.14 17.00
CA GLU A 933 -16.17 -37.07 15.85
C GLU A 933 -17.60 -37.10 15.28
N CYS A 934 -18.61 -37.10 16.14
CA CYS A 934 -20.02 -37.02 15.71
C CYS A 934 -20.30 -35.71 14.95
N LEU A 935 -19.75 -34.59 15.42
CA LEU A 935 -19.92 -33.30 14.78
C LEU A 935 -19.10 -33.16 13.49
N ARG A 936 -17.98 -33.87 13.35
CA ARG A 936 -17.26 -33.99 12.08
C ARG A 936 -18.14 -34.67 11.04
N PHE A 937 -18.85 -35.73 11.43
CA PHE A 937 -19.81 -36.39 10.54
C PHE A 937 -20.97 -35.45 10.15
N LEU A 938 -21.49 -34.67 11.10
CA LEU A 938 -22.49 -33.64 10.81
C LEU A 938 -21.94 -32.57 9.86
N ASN A 939 -20.67 -32.17 10.02
CA ASN A 939 -19.99 -31.22 9.13
C ASN A 939 -19.98 -31.71 7.68
N GLU A 940 -19.71 -33.00 7.45
CA GLU A 940 -19.75 -33.59 6.10
C GLU A 940 -21.16 -33.55 5.51
N ILE A 941 -22.19 -33.94 6.27
CA ILE A 941 -23.59 -33.87 5.80
C ILE A 941 -23.97 -32.43 5.41
N ILE A 942 -23.63 -31.46 6.25
CA ILE A 942 -23.93 -30.05 5.99
C ILE A 942 -23.11 -29.52 4.80
N SER A 943 -21.87 -29.96 4.63
CA SER A 943 -21.01 -29.58 3.49
C SER A 943 -21.56 -30.13 2.18
N ASP A 944 -22.04 -31.38 2.17
CA ASP A 944 -22.71 -31.97 1.01
C ASP A 944 -24.01 -31.23 0.67
N PHE A 945 -24.79 -30.81 1.66
CA PHE A 945 -25.95 -29.94 1.42
C PHE A 945 -25.56 -28.54 0.91
N ASP A 946 -24.45 -27.98 1.39
CA ASP A 946 -23.93 -26.70 0.91
C ASP A 946 -23.46 -26.79 -0.55
N SER A 947 -22.90 -27.94 -0.96
CA SER A 947 -22.46 -28.20 -2.34
C SER A 947 -23.62 -28.20 -3.34
N LEU A 948 -24.82 -28.65 -2.92
CA LEU A 948 -26.02 -28.56 -3.74
C LEU A 948 -26.35 -27.11 -4.10
N LEU A 949 -26.07 -26.15 -3.21
CA LEU A 949 -26.31 -24.71 -3.50
C LEU A 949 -25.35 -24.13 -4.54
N ASP A 950 -24.27 -24.84 -4.92
CA ASP A 950 -23.41 -24.44 -6.04
C ASP A 950 -23.97 -24.87 -7.41
N GLU A 951 -24.98 -25.76 -7.43
CA GLU A 951 -25.61 -26.16 -8.68
C GLU A 951 -26.42 -24.98 -9.28
N PRO A 952 -26.35 -24.78 -10.62
CA PRO A 952 -26.98 -23.63 -11.27
C PRO A 952 -28.51 -23.59 -11.10
N GLN A 953 -29.14 -24.76 -10.92
CA GLN A 953 -30.59 -24.89 -10.70
C GLN A 953 -31.05 -24.39 -9.32
N PHE A 954 -30.15 -24.33 -8.33
CA PHE A 954 -30.48 -23.92 -6.96
C PHE A 954 -29.94 -22.53 -6.60
N ARG A 955 -29.51 -21.75 -7.59
CA ARG A 955 -28.92 -20.41 -7.40
C ARG A 955 -29.85 -19.41 -6.70
N CYS A 956 -31.17 -19.59 -6.83
CA CYS A 956 -32.19 -18.74 -6.18
C CYS A 956 -32.40 -19.09 -4.69
N ILE A 957 -31.79 -20.16 -4.19
CA ILE A 957 -31.93 -20.65 -2.82
C ILE A 957 -30.78 -20.08 -1.97
N THR A 958 -31.16 -19.47 -0.86
CA THR A 958 -30.22 -18.90 0.10
C THR A 958 -30.29 -19.68 1.41
N LYS A 959 -29.17 -20.26 1.82
CA LYS A 959 -28.97 -20.74 3.20
C LYS A 959 -29.06 -19.55 4.16
N ILE A 960 -29.94 -19.65 5.15
CA ILE A 960 -30.09 -18.64 6.20
C ILE A 960 -29.15 -18.97 7.34
N LYS A 961 -29.30 -20.15 7.94
CA LYS A 961 -28.48 -20.63 9.06
C LYS A 961 -28.61 -22.14 9.26
N THR A 962 -27.67 -22.70 10.00
CA THR A 962 -27.80 -24.00 10.65
C THR A 962 -28.13 -23.79 12.13
N ILE A 963 -28.92 -24.67 12.72
CA ILE A 963 -29.28 -24.66 14.14
C ILE A 963 -29.21 -26.12 14.63
N GLY A 964 -28.13 -26.48 15.32
CA GLY A 964 -27.86 -27.89 15.65
C GLY A 964 -27.84 -28.76 14.39
N SER A 965 -28.69 -29.78 14.33
CA SER A 965 -28.88 -30.66 13.16
C SER A 965 -29.95 -30.16 12.16
N THR A 966 -30.42 -28.92 12.30
CA THR A 966 -31.46 -28.32 11.43
C THR A 966 -30.86 -27.34 10.44
N TYR A 967 -31.16 -27.54 9.16
CA TYR A 967 -30.79 -26.69 8.03
C TYR A 967 -31.95 -25.77 7.66
N MET A 968 -31.71 -24.45 7.67
CA MET A 968 -32.71 -23.45 7.30
C MET A 968 -32.32 -22.76 5.99
N ALA A 969 -33.23 -22.81 5.02
CA ALA A 969 -33.05 -22.17 3.72
C ALA A 969 -34.32 -21.41 3.30
N ALA A 970 -34.15 -20.40 2.46
CA ALA A 970 -35.25 -19.65 1.88
C ALA A 970 -34.99 -19.33 0.40
N SER A 971 -36.05 -19.22 -0.38
CA SER A 971 -36.03 -18.84 -1.79
C SER A 971 -36.82 -17.54 -2.01
N GLY A 972 -36.45 -16.76 -3.03
CA GLY A 972 -37.06 -15.44 -3.30
C GLY A 972 -36.49 -14.29 -2.45
N VAL A 973 -35.38 -14.52 -1.74
CA VAL A 973 -34.70 -13.54 -0.87
C VAL A 973 -33.71 -12.66 -1.64
N THR A 974 -33.16 -13.19 -2.74
CA THR A 974 -32.29 -12.42 -3.62
C THR A 974 -33.14 -11.50 -4.50
N PRO A 975 -32.97 -10.17 -4.48
CA PRO A 975 -33.61 -9.32 -5.47
C PRO A 975 -33.16 -9.80 -6.84
N ASP A 976 -34.09 -9.93 -7.79
CA ASP A 976 -33.80 -10.36 -9.16
C ASP A 976 -32.62 -9.56 -9.71
N VAL A 977 -31.43 -10.17 -9.71
CA VAL A 977 -30.34 -9.76 -10.59
C VAL A 977 -30.73 -10.29 -11.96
N ASN A 978 -31.86 -9.82 -12.49
CA ASN A 978 -32.06 -9.92 -13.91
C ASN A 978 -31.01 -9.01 -14.53
N ASN A 979 -30.12 -9.65 -15.29
CA ASN A 979 -29.44 -9.10 -16.46
C ASN A 979 -30.24 -7.93 -17.01
N GLY A 980 -29.60 -6.80 -17.34
CA GLY A 980 -30.22 -5.51 -17.72
C GLY A 980 -31.16 -5.47 -18.93
N TYR A 981 -31.96 -6.51 -19.18
CA TYR A 981 -32.90 -6.71 -20.26
C TYR A 981 -34.12 -7.55 -19.81
N SER A 982 -34.88 -7.08 -18.82
CA SER A 982 -36.34 -7.36 -18.71
C SER A 982 -36.97 -6.61 -17.53
N CYS A 983 -37.32 -5.34 -17.76
CA CYS A 983 -38.21 -4.58 -16.88
C CYS A 983 -39.68 -4.94 -17.19
N VAL A 984 -40.11 -6.16 -16.87
CA VAL A 984 -41.55 -6.49 -16.82
C VAL A 984 -42.01 -6.19 -15.40
N LYS A 985 -43.09 -5.40 -15.25
CA LYS A 985 -43.66 -5.09 -13.94
C LYS A 985 -44.17 -6.40 -13.30
N LYS A 986 -43.96 -6.59 -11.99
CA LYS A 986 -44.41 -7.78 -11.23
C LYS A 986 -45.90 -8.11 -11.41
N GLU A 987 -46.72 -7.12 -11.76
CA GLU A 987 -48.16 -7.25 -12.00
C GLU A 987 -48.53 -7.97 -13.31
N GLU A 988 -47.59 -8.15 -14.25
CA GLU A 988 -47.80 -8.80 -15.55
C GLU A 988 -47.30 -10.25 -15.60
N GLN A 989 -46.65 -10.74 -14.54
CA GLN A 989 -46.14 -12.12 -14.45
C GLN A 989 -47.24 -13.09 -14.03
N SER A 990 -47.26 -14.29 -14.63
CA SER A 990 -48.17 -15.35 -14.19
C SER A 990 -47.79 -15.84 -12.78
N ASP A 991 -48.76 -16.30 -12.00
CA ASP A 991 -48.50 -16.87 -10.66
C ASP A 991 -47.52 -18.06 -10.71
N ARG A 992 -47.46 -18.76 -11.86
CA ARG A 992 -46.49 -19.84 -12.13
C ARG A 992 -45.07 -19.34 -12.42
N GLU A 993 -44.88 -18.11 -12.85
CA GLU A 993 -43.53 -17.52 -13.00
C GLU A 993 -43.06 -16.94 -11.67
N ARG A 994 -43.97 -16.29 -10.93
CA ARG A 994 -43.68 -15.68 -9.63
C ARG A 994 -43.24 -16.69 -8.59
N TRP A 995 -43.88 -17.87 -8.53
CA TRP A 995 -43.57 -18.91 -7.54
C TRP A 995 -42.58 -19.99 -8.03
N GLN A 996 -41.86 -19.76 -9.13
CA GLN A 996 -40.86 -20.71 -9.63
C GLN A 996 -39.80 -21.02 -8.56
N HIS A 997 -39.35 -20.01 -7.82
CA HIS A 997 -38.40 -20.18 -6.72
C HIS A 997 -38.91 -21.11 -5.60
N LEU A 998 -40.23 -21.27 -5.42
CA LEU A 998 -40.82 -22.21 -4.45
C LEU A 998 -40.76 -23.65 -4.99
N ALA A 999 -40.92 -23.84 -6.30
CA ALA A 999 -40.72 -25.14 -6.94
C ALA A 999 -39.25 -25.58 -6.85
N ASP A 1000 -38.30 -24.67 -7.11
CA ASP A 1000 -36.86 -24.94 -6.98
C ASP A 1000 -36.51 -25.32 -5.53
N LEU A 1001 -37.11 -24.66 -4.53
CA LEU A 1001 -36.94 -25.01 -3.12
C LEU A 1001 -37.48 -26.40 -2.77
N ALA A 1002 -38.59 -26.82 -3.39
CA ALA A 1002 -39.13 -28.17 -3.23
C ALA A 1002 -38.26 -29.24 -3.92
N ASP A 1003 -37.69 -28.94 -5.08
CA ASP A 1003 -36.71 -29.80 -5.75
C ASP A 1003 -35.42 -29.93 -4.93
N PHE A 1004 -34.96 -28.83 -4.33
CA PHE A 1004 -33.82 -28.84 -3.40
C PHE A 1004 -34.08 -29.73 -2.18
N ALA A 1005 -35.29 -29.67 -1.60
CA ALA A 1005 -35.68 -30.57 -0.50
C ALA A 1005 -35.63 -32.06 -0.90
N LEU A 1006 -36.00 -32.39 -2.13
CA LEU A 1006 -35.89 -33.75 -2.68
C LEU A 1006 -34.43 -34.14 -2.93
N ALA A 1007 -33.62 -33.23 -3.46
CA ALA A 1007 -32.19 -33.44 -3.68
C ALA A 1007 -31.46 -33.70 -2.36
N MET A 1008 -31.72 -32.91 -1.31
CA MET A 1008 -31.17 -33.15 0.03
C MET A 1008 -31.48 -34.55 0.55
N LYS A 1009 -32.69 -35.06 0.31
CA LYS A 1009 -33.08 -36.41 0.71
C LYS A 1009 -32.27 -37.49 -0.03
N VAL A 1010 -32.03 -37.31 -1.33
CA VAL A 1010 -31.18 -38.19 -2.12
C VAL A 1010 -29.73 -38.14 -1.62
N THR A 1011 -29.20 -36.95 -1.38
CA THR A 1011 -27.84 -36.76 -0.87
C THR A 1011 -27.66 -37.46 0.48
N LEU A 1012 -28.60 -37.30 1.42
CA LEU A 1012 -28.52 -38.00 2.70
C LEU A 1012 -28.61 -39.54 2.54
N MET A 1013 -29.42 -40.03 1.60
CA MET A 1013 -29.48 -41.47 1.30
C MET A 1013 -28.13 -42.02 0.79
N ASN A 1014 -27.43 -41.25 -0.05
CA ASN A 1014 -26.10 -41.64 -0.53
C ASN A 1014 -25.08 -41.65 0.62
N ILE A 1015 -25.12 -40.65 1.49
CA ILE A 1015 -24.25 -40.59 2.69
C ILE A 1015 -24.53 -41.78 3.62
N ASN A 1016 -25.80 -42.10 3.87
CA ASN A 1016 -26.20 -43.27 4.66
C ASN A 1016 -25.65 -44.57 4.08
N TYR A 1017 -25.74 -44.75 2.75
CA TYR A 1017 -25.21 -45.92 2.07
C TYR A 1017 -23.69 -46.04 2.22
N GLN A 1018 -22.96 -44.91 2.11
CA GLN A 1018 -21.50 -44.90 2.24
C GLN A 1018 -21.01 -45.06 3.68
N SER A 1019 -21.78 -44.58 4.65
CA SER A 1019 -21.39 -44.55 6.07
C SER A 1019 -21.98 -45.68 6.91
N PHE A 1020 -22.80 -46.56 6.32
CA PHE A 1020 -23.55 -47.60 7.02
C PHE A 1020 -24.46 -47.06 8.15
N ASN A 1021 -24.92 -45.82 8.03
CA ASN A 1021 -25.87 -45.19 8.93
C ASN A 1021 -27.27 -45.09 8.31
N ASN A 1022 -28.27 -44.66 9.08
CA ASN A 1022 -29.64 -44.48 8.62
C ASN A 1022 -30.26 -43.16 9.12
N PHE A 1023 -29.60 -42.04 8.85
CA PHE A 1023 -30.13 -40.71 9.16
C PHE A 1023 -31.37 -40.40 8.31
N MET A 1024 -32.40 -39.85 8.93
CA MET A 1024 -33.65 -39.50 8.22
C MET A 1024 -33.93 -38.01 8.31
N LEU A 1025 -34.18 -37.38 7.15
CA LEU A 1025 -34.62 -35.98 7.12
C LEU A 1025 -36.09 -35.86 7.51
N ARG A 1026 -36.40 -34.80 8.24
CA ARG A 1026 -37.76 -34.29 8.45
C ARG A 1026 -37.79 -32.86 7.92
N ILE A 1027 -38.64 -32.59 6.92
CA ILE A 1027 -38.64 -31.29 6.22
C ILE A 1027 -40.02 -30.65 6.31
N GLY A 1028 -40.06 -29.37 6.69
CA GLY A 1028 -41.24 -28.51 6.64
C GLY A 1028 -41.06 -27.37 5.64
N LEU A 1029 -42.05 -27.15 4.78
CA LEU A 1029 -42.09 -26.05 3.81
C LEU A 1029 -43.32 -25.18 4.04
N ASN A 1030 -43.13 -23.87 3.89
CA ASN A 1030 -44.23 -22.92 3.82
C ASN A 1030 -43.91 -21.75 2.87
N LYS A 1031 -44.95 -21.05 2.41
CA LYS A 1031 -44.84 -19.84 1.59
C LYS A 1031 -45.49 -18.64 2.26
N GLY A 1032 -45.04 -17.44 1.88
CA GLY A 1032 -45.68 -16.18 2.25
C GLY A 1032 -44.68 -15.07 2.49
N GLY A 1033 -45.15 -13.94 3.02
CA GLY A 1033 -44.32 -12.79 3.30
C GLY A 1033 -43.43 -12.99 4.52
N VAL A 1034 -42.23 -12.43 4.48
CA VAL A 1034 -41.27 -12.35 5.58
C VAL A 1034 -40.55 -11.01 5.58
N LEU A 1035 -40.05 -10.64 6.74
CA LEU A 1035 -39.17 -9.51 6.93
C LEU A 1035 -37.73 -10.01 7.03
N ALA A 1036 -36.83 -9.49 6.21
CA ALA A 1036 -35.41 -9.72 6.39
C ALA A 1036 -34.71 -8.47 6.94
N GLY A 1037 -33.64 -8.68 7.68
CA GLY A 1037 -32.87 -7.58 8.23
C GLY A 1037 -31.54 -8.03 8.80
N VAL A 1038 -30.67 -7.06 9.04
CA VAL A 1038 -29.42 -7.28 9.76
C VAL A 1038 -29.54 -6.69 11.16
N ILE A 1039 -29.42 -7.53 12.17
CA ILE A 1039 -29.43 -7.13 13.58
C ILE A 1039 -28.00 -6.99 14.09
N GLY A 1040 -27.76 -5.92 14.86
CA GLY A 1040 -26.52 -5.69 15.60
C GLY A 1040 -25.52 -4.83 14.83
N ALA A 1041 -25.24 -3.63 15.36
CA ALA A 1041 -24.28 -2.69 14.77
C ALA A 1041 -22.83 -3.20 14.85
N ARG A 1042 -22.48 -3.97 15.90
CA ARG A 1042 -21.11 -4.46 16.11
C ARG A 1042 -20.88 -5.83 15.49
N LYS A 1043 -21.80 -6.78 15.69
CA LYS A 1043 -21.78 -8.07 14.97
C LYS A 1043 -23.05 -8.20 14.13
N PRO A 1044 -22.99 -7.94 12.82
CA PRO A 1044 -24.16 -8.03 11.96
C PRO A 1044 -24.61 -9.48 11.81
N HIS A 1045 -25.88 -9.76 12.06
CA HIS A 1045 -26.50 -11.06 11.81
C HIS A 1045 -27.67 -10.89 10.85
N TYR A 1046 -27.58 -11.51 9.68
CA TYR A 1046 -28.69 -11.54 8.73
C TYR A 1046 -29.68 -12.65 9.11
N ASP A 1047 -30.96 -12.29 9.22
CA ASP A 1047 -32.01 -13.25 9.53
C ASP A 1047 -33.36 -12.83 8.92
N ILE A 1048 -34.33 -13.76 8.95
CA ILE A 1048 -35.70 -13.54 8.46
C ILE A 1048 -36.74 -13.84 9.55
N TRP A 1049 -37.74 -12.98 9.67
CA TRP A 1049 -38.84 -13.09 10.63
C TRP A 1049 -40.19 -13.08 9.94
N GLY A 1050 -41.17 -13.74 10.55
CA GLY A 1050 -42.56 -13.66 10.14
C GLY A 1050 -43.35 -14.93 10.40
N ASN A 1051 -44.67 -14.83 10.24
CA ASN A 1051 -45.57 -15.96 10.40
C ASN A 1051 -45.22 -17.13 9.46
N THR A 1052 -44.72 -16.83 8.26
CA THR A 1052 -44.29 -17.83 7.28
C THR A 1052 -43.19 -18.74 7.84
N VAL A 1053 -42.18 -18.16 8.50
CA VAL A 1053 -41.05 -18.87 9.14
C VAL A 1053 -41.56 -19.75 10.28
N ASN A 1054 -42.43 -19.19 11.13
CA ASN A 1054 -43.01 -19.92 12.27
C ASN A 1054 -43.83 -21.13 11.81
N VAL A 1055 -44.66 -20.98 10.78
CA VAL A 1055 -45.44 -22.09 10.22
C VAL A 1055 -44.52 -23.15 9.60
N ALA A 1056 -43.48 -22.76 8.84
CA ALA A 1056 -42.52 -23.71 8.28
C ALA A 1056 -41.79 -24.52 9.37
N SER A 1057 -41.32 -23.86 10.43
CA SER A 1057 -40.70 -24.53 11.59
C SER A 1057 -41.68 -25.48 12.30
N ARG A 1058 -42.98 -25.16 12.33
CA ARG A 1058 -44.01 -26.07 12.87
C ARG A 1058 -44.30 -27.25 11.94
N MET A 1059 -44.26 -27.05 10.63
CA MET A 1059 -44.38 -28.14 9.65
C MET A 1059 -43.22 -29.13 9.75
N GLU A 1060 -42.02 -28.64 10.06
CA GLU A 1060 -40.86 -29.49 10.37
C GLU A 1060 -41.08 -30.21 11.71
N SER A 1061 -41.26 -29.50 12.82
CA SER A 1061 -41.30 -30.12 14.15
C SER A 1061 -42.44 -31.12 14.36
N THR A 1062 -43.62 -30.86 13.77
CA THR A 1062 -44.76 -31.81 13.78
C THR A 1062 -44.68 -32.86 12.67
N GLY A 1063 -43.67 -32.77 11.80
CA GLY A 1063 -43.42 -33.64 10.64
C GLY A 1063 -43.10 -35.08 11.02
N VAL A 1064 -43.34 -36.00 10.08
CA VAL A 1064 -42.94 -37.41 10.20
C VAL A 1064 -41.59 -37.59 9.54
N MET A 1065 -40.68 -38.34 10.19
CA MET A 1065 -39.34 -38.62 9.66
C MET A 1065 -39.43 -39.26 8.25
N GLY A 1066 -38.49 -38.89 7.38
CA GLY A 1066 -38.43 -39.32 5.99
C GLY A 1066 -39.41 -38.63 5.03
N ASN A 1067 -40.27 -37.74 5.52
CA ASN A 1067 -41.28 -37.05 4.71
C ASN A 1067 -41.06 -35.53 4.68
N ILE A 1068 -41.54 -34.92 3.59
CA ILE A 1068 -41.59 -33.47 3.39
C ILE A 1068 -43.02 -33.03 3.61
N GLN A 1069 -43.25 -32.10 4.53
CA GLN A 1069 -44.58 -31.62 4.90
C GLN A 1069 -44.82 -30.20 4.42
N VAL A 1070 -46.01 -29.98 3.86
CA VAL A 1070 -46.45 -28.68 3.36
C VAL A 1070 -47.87 -28.37 3.85
N VAL A 1071 -48.21 -27.07 3.92
CA VAL A 1071 -49.58 -26.60 4.14
C VAL A 1071 -50.38 -26.61 2.84
N GLU A 1072 -51.71 -26.56 2.94
CA GLU A 1072 -52.64 -26.52 1.78
C GLU A 1072 -52.30 -25.44 0.75
N GLU A 1073 -51.93 -24.24 1.20
CA GLU A 1073 -51.57 -23.16 0.28
C GLU A 1073 -50.33 -23.48 -0.58
N CYS A 1074 -49.33 -24.16 -0.01
CA CYS A 1074 -48.15 -24.60 -0.76
C CYS A 1074 -48.50 -25.74 -1.71
N TYR A 1075 -49.38 -26.65 -1.29
CA TYR A 1075 -49.88 -27.74 -2.12
C TYR A 1075 -50.57 -27.22 -3.38
N ASN A 1076 -51.44 -26.21 -3.26
CA ASN A 1076 -52.17 -25.66 -4.39
C ASN A 1076 -51.24 -25.12 -5.48
N ILE A 1077 -50.15 -24.45 -5.09
CA ILE A 1077 -49.14 -23.93 -6.03
C ILE A 1077 -48.30 -25.08 -6.61
N LEU A 1078 -47.69 -25.90 -5.75
CA LEU A 1078 -46.74 -26.91 -6.19
C LEU A 1078 -47.40 -28.00 -7.05
N LYS A 1079 -48.70 -28.28 -6.87
CA LYS A 1079 -49.42 -29.21 -7.73
C LYS A 1079 -49.38 -28.80 -9.21
N GLU A 1080 -49.39 -27.50 -9.52
CA GLU A 1080 -49.32 -26.99 -10.89
C GLU A 1080 -47.95 -27.23 -11.55
N TYR A 1081 -46.90 -27.45 -10.75
CA TYR A 1081 -45.55 -27.78 -11.21
C TYR A 1081 -45.29 -29.30 -11.33
N GLY A 1082 -46.34 -30.11 -11.20
CA GLY A 1082 -46.28 -31.57 -11.35
C GLY A 1082 -45.77 -32.31 -10.11
N PHE A 1083 -45.87 -31.71 -8.92
CA PHE A 1083 -45.53 -32.38 -7.66
C PHE A 1083 -46.69 -33.25 -7.15
N ARG A 1084 -46.35 -34.43 -6.62
CA ARG A 1084 -47.28 -35.41 -6.05
C ARG A 1084 -47.36 -35.30 -4.54
N PHE A 1085 -48.59 -35.38 -4.02
CA PHE A 1085 -48.88 -35.21 -2.60
C PHE A 1085 -49.80 -36.29 -2.05
N VAL A 1086 -49.67 -36.56 -0.76
CA VAL A 1086 -50.59 -37.39 0.03
C VAL A 1086 -51.16 -36.54 1.15
N ARG A 1087 -52.48 -36.45 1.28
CA ARG A 1087 -53.14 -35.71 2.36
C ARG A 1087 -52.79 -36.36 3.71
N ARG A 1088 -52.28 -35.57 4.66
CA ARG A 1088 -51.96 -36.03 6.01
C ARG A 1088 -53.15 -35.84 6.96
N GLY A 1089 -53.76 -34.65 6.95
CA GLY A 1089 -54.85 -34.28 7.86
C GLY A 1089 -54.63 -32.90 8.51
N PRO A 1090 -55.57 -32.46 9.37
CA PRO A 1090 -55.43 -31.22 10.12
C PRO A 1090 -54.36 -31.35 11.21
N ILE A 1091 -53.53 -30.33 11.36
CA ILE A 1091 -52.56 -30.20 12.46
C ILE A 1091 -52.78 -28.87 13.15
N PHE A 1092 -52.84 -28.88 14.47
CA PHE A 1092 -52.94 -27.66 15.26
C PHE A 1092 -51.63 -26.87 15.25
N VAL A 1093 -51.70 -25.62 14.82
CA VAL A 1093 -50.60 -24.66 14.82
C VAL A 1093 -50.96 -23.48 15.71
N LYS A 1094 -50.12 -23.25 16.73
CA LYS A 1094 -50.30 -22.16 17.70
C LYS A 1094 -50.43 -20.81 16.97
N GLY A 1095 -51.52 -20.08 17.23
CA GLY A 1095 -51.82 -18.79 16.60
C GLY A 1095 -52.51 -18.85 15.24
N LYS A 1096 -52.66 -20.03 14.63
CA LYS A 1096 -53.38 -20.24 13.34
C LYS A 1096 -54.56 -21.21 13.45
N GLY A 1097 -54.64 -21.99 14.52
CA GLY A 1097 -55.66 -23.04 14.68
C GLY A 1097 -55.28 -24.30 13.91
N GLU A 1098 -56.27 -25.05 13.45
CA GLU A 1098 -56.04 -26.27 12.66
C GLU A 1098 -55.74 -25.93 11.19
N LEU A 1099 -54.58 -26.35 10.70
CA LEU A 1099 -54.19 -26.22 9.29
C LEU A 1099 -54.21 -27.57 8.59
N LEU A 1100 -54.75 -27.61 7.38
CA LEU A 1100 -54.72 -28.81 6.56
C LEU A 1100 -53.32 -29.03 5.96
N THR A 1101 -52.78 -30.24 6.14
CA THR A 1101 -51.40 -30.56 5.75
C THR A 1101 -51.29 -31.74 4.78
N TYR A 1102 -50.22 -31.73 3.99
CA TYR A 1102 -49.92 -32.70 2.95
C TYR A 1102 -48.46 -33.15 3.02
N PHE A 1103 -48.20 -34.40 2.63
CA PHE A 1103 -46.85 -34.90 2.41
C PHE A 1103 -46.49 -34.84 0.93
N LEU A 1104 -45.41 -34.16 0.59
CA LEU A 1104 -44.81 -34.17 -0.74
C LEU A 1104 -44.05 -35.49 -0.95
N LYS A 1105 -44.35 -36.23 -2.03
CA LYS A 1105 -43.75 -37.54 -2.33
C LYS A 1105 -42.73 -37.51 -3.47
N GLY A 1106 -42.79 -36.51 -4.36
CA GLY A 1106 -41.89 -36.36 -5.50
C GLY A 1106 -42.60 -35.71 -6.69
N ARG A 1107 -41.98 -35.74 -7.88
CA ARG A 1107 -42.58 -35.25 -9.13
C ARG A 1107 -43.25 -36.37 -9.93
N ASP A 1108 -44.22 -36.02 -10.77
CA ASP A 1108 -44.68 -36.88 -11.85
C ASP A 1108 -43.57 -36.99 -12.90
N LYS A 1109 -43.36 -38.19 -13.47
CA LYS A 1109 -42.39 -38.38 -14.57
C LYS A 1109 -42.86 -37.55 -15.77
N GLN A 1110 -42.31 -36.35 -15.94
CA GLN A 1110 -42.37 -35.66 -17.23
C GLN A 1110 -41.52 -36.46 -18.21
N GLY A 1111 -42.13 -36.89 -19.32
CA GLY A 1111 -41.39 -37.48 -20.44
C GLY A 1111 -40.29 -36.51 -20.89
N SER A 1112 -39.04 -36.97 -20.81
CA SER A 1112 -37.86 -36.49 -21.53
C SER A 1112 -37.72 -34.97 -21.69
N PHE A 1113 -37.03 -34.32 -20.75
CA PHE A 1113 -36.11 -33.24 -21.11
C PHE A 1113 -34.68 -33.79 -21.11
N ILE A 1114 -33.97 -33.50 -22.20
CA ILE A 1114 -32.68 -34.06 -22.58
C ILE A 1114 -31.60 -33.63 -21.56
N ASN A 1115 -30.85 -34.62 -21.07
CA ASN A 1115 -29.61 -34.52 -20.26
C ASN A 1115 -29.71 -34.11 -18.77
N GLY A 1116 -30.58 -34.77 -17.99
CA GLY A 1116 -30.44 -34.84 -16.53
C GLY A 1116 -30.68 -36.26 -16.02
N SER A 1117 -29.73 -36.84 -15.28
CA SER A 1117 -29.88 -38.16 -14.67
C SER A 1117 -30.99 -38.15 -13.63
N SER A 1118 -32.15 -38.74 -13.97
CA SER A 1118 -33.27 -38.91 -13.05
C SER A 1118 -32.90 -39.86 -11.91
N VAL A 1119 -32.97 -39.39 -10.67
CA VAL A 1119 -32.83 -40.23 -9.48
C VAL A 1119 -34.18 -40.89 -9.19
N ASN A 1120 -34.25 -42.22 -9.33
CA ASN A 1120 -35.39 -42.99 -8.83
C ASN A 1120 -35.20 -43.27 -7.33
N LEU A 1121 -36.20 -42.95 -6.51
CA LEU A 1121 -36.27 -43.38 -5.11
C LEU A 1121 -36.65 -44.88 -5.06
N PRO A 1122 -35.90 -45.76 -4.35
CA PRO A 1122 -36.30 -47.13 -4.13
C PRO A 1122 -37.21 -47.15 -2.91
N HIS A 1123 -38.53 -47.18 -3.14
CA HIS A 1123 -39.60 -47.76 -2.30
C HIS A 1123 -40.94 -47.31 -2.90
N GLN A 1124 -41.19 -47.72 -4.15
CA GLN A 1124 -42.56 -47.91 -4.62
C GLN A 1124 -42.95 -49.32 -4.15
N VAL A 1125 -43.63 -49.42 -3.01
CA VAL A 1125 -44.51 -50.56 -2.79
C VAL A 1125 -45.65 -50.35 -3.78
N VAL A 1126 -45.75 -51.25 -4.75
CA VAL A 1126 -46.89 -51.35 -5.65
C VAL A 1126 -48.02 -51.91 -4.81
N ASP A 1127 -48.90 -51.05 -4.32
CA ASP A 1127 -50.20 -51.51 -3.84
C ASP A 1127 -50.98 -52.03 -5.07
N SER A 1128 -51.38 -53.29 -4.98
CA SER A 1128 -52.22 -53.99 -5.96
C SER A 1128 -53.65 -53.52 -5.87
#